data_AF-A0A654TRX7-F1
#
_entry.id   AF-A0A654TRX7-F1
#
_cell.length_a   1.000
_cell.length_b   1.000
_cell.length_c   1.000
_cell.angle_alpha   90.00
_cell.angle_beta   90.00
_cell.angle_gamma   90.00
#
_symmetry.space_group_name_H-M   'P 1'
#
loop_
_entity.id
_entity.type
_entity.pdbx_description
1 polymer ?
#
loop_
_entity_poly.entity_id
_entity_poly.type
_entity_poly.pdbx_seq_one_letter_code
_entity_poly.pdbx_strand_id
1 'polypeptide(L)'
;MIALAPLLTGARAIAQRIRRRRATDGLLAPLAVLAAALSLITVVVFRDQTLATVAESARIKYKVGPTIAWYQDFLRYYFLTVESNVEGSMSRRFAVLVLLFCLFGVLFVLLRRGRVAGLASGPAWRLIGTTAVGLLLLTFTPTKWAVQFGAFAGLAGVLGAVTAFTFARIGLHSRRNLTLYVTALLFVLAWATSGINGWFYVGNYGVPWYDIQPVIASHPVTSMFLTLSILTGLLAAWYHFRMDYAGHTEVKDNRRNRILASTPLLVVAVIMVAGEVGSMAKAAVFRYPLYTTAKANLTALSTGLSSCAMADDVLAEPDPNAGMLQPVPGQAFGPDGPLGGISPVGFKPEGVGEDLKSDPVVSKPGLVNSDASPNKPNAAITDSAGTAGGKGPVGINGSHAALPFGLDPARTPVMGSYGENNLAATATSAWYQLPPRSPDRPLVVVSAAGAIWSYKEDGDFIYGQSLKLQWGVTGPDGRIQPLGQVFPIDIGPQPAWRNLRFPLAWAPPEADVARIVAYDPNLSPEQWFAFTPPRVPVLESLQRLIGSATPVLMDIATAANFPCQRPFSEHLGIAELPQYRILPDHKQTAASSNLWQSSSTGGPFLFTQALLRTSTIATYLRGDWYRDWGSVEQYHRLVPADQAPDAVVEEGVITVPGWGRPGPIRALP
;
A
#
# COMPACT_ATOMS: atom_id res chain seq x y z
N MET A 1 -23.52 -14.61 1.84
CA MET A 1 -23.71 -15.93 1.21
C MET A 1 -23.00 -17.07 1.94
N ILE A 2 -21.72 -16.95 2.32
CA ILE A 2 -20.98 -18.03 3.02
C ILE A 2 -21.72 -18.57 4.26
N ALA A 3 -22.34 -17.68 5.06
CA ALA A 3 -23.14 -18.06 6.23
C ALA A 3 -24.37 -18.95 5.93
N LEU A 4 -24.79 -19.07 4.66
CA LEU A 4 -25.86 -19.99 4.24
C LEU A 4 -25.36 -21.42 4.03
N ALA A 5 -24.06 -21.63 3.80
CA ALA A 5 -23.47 -22.95 3.62
C ALA A 5 -23.76 -23.94 4.78
N PRO A 6 -23.63 -23.58 6.07
CA PRO A 6 -24.00 -24.50 7.15
C PRO A 6 -25.51 -24.82 7.18
N LEU A 7 -26.37 -23.88 6.76
CA LEU A 7 -27.82 -24.11 6.64
C LEU A 7 -28.12 -25.13 5.54
N LEU A 8 -27.50 -24.97 4.36
CA LEU A 8 -27.67 -25.86 3.22
C LEU A 8 -27.20 -27.30 3.53
N THR A 9 -26.04 -27.45 4.16
CA THR A 9 -25.49 -28.79 4.47
C THR A 9 -26.23 -29.47 5.62
N GLY A 10 -26.82 -28.69 6.53
CA GLY A 10 -27.68 -29.17 7.62
C GLY A 10 -29.12 -29.47 7.21
N ALA A 11 -29.59 -28.98 6.06
CA ALA A 11 -30.99 -28.94 5.67
C ALA A 11 -31.69 -30.31 5.74
N ARG A 12 -31.05 -31.39 5.27
CA ARG A 12 -31.64 -32.74 5.31
C ARG A 12 -31.94 -33.21 6.74
N ALA A 13 -31.06 -32.91 7.69
CA ALA A 13 -31.25 -33.30 9.09
C ALA A 13 -32.40 -32.50 9.74
N ILE A 14 -32.52 -31.21 9.40
CA ILE A 14 -33.63 -30.35 9.83
C ILE A 14 -34.95 -30.85 9.24
N ALA A 15 -35.00 -31.15 7.94
CA ALA A 15 -36.19 -31.70 7.28
C ALA A 15 -36.65 -33.03 7.90
N GLN A 16 -35.70 -33.92 8.26
CA GLN A 16 -36.03 -35.14 8.99
C GLN A 16 -36.65 -34.86 10.36
N ARG A 17 -36.18 -33.83 11.08
CA ARG A 17 -36.75 -33.46 12.38
C ARG A 17 -38.15 -32.86 12.23
N ILE A 18 -38.38 -32.02 11.24
CA ILE A 18 -39.70 -31.48 10.91
C ILE A 18 -40.67 -32.62 10.59
N ARG A 19 -40.26 -33.55 9.72
CA ARG A 19 -41.09 -34.72 9.36
C ARG A 19 -41.44 -35.59 10.57
N ARG A 20 -40.52 -35.79 11.51
CA ARG A 20 -40.76 -36.55 12.74
C ARG A 20 -41.81 -35.90 13.65
N ARG A 21 -41.92 -34.57 13.65
CA ARG A 21 -42.89 -33.82 14.47
C ARG A 21 -44.19 -33.50 13.75
N ARG A 22 -44.33 -33.92 12.47
CA ARG A 22 -45.49 -33.60 11.64
C ARG A 22 -46.82 -34.04 12.27
N ALA A 23 -46.84 -35.16 12.99
CA ALA A 23 -48.05 -35.69 13.60
C ALA A 23 -48.53 -34.87 14.81
N THR A 24 -47.62 -34.17 15.52
CA THR A 24 -47.96 -33.37 16.70
C THR A 24 -48.21 -31.91 16.35
N ASP A 25 -47.32 -31.32 15.55
CA ASP A 25 -47.28 -29.86 15.34
C ASP A 25 -47.75 -29.46 13.92
N GLY A 26 -48.07 -30.45 13.07
CA GLY A 26 -48.32 -30.24 11.65
C GLY A 26 -47.05 -29.88 10.87
N LEU A 27 -47.23 -29.48 9.60
CA LEU A 27 -46.13 -29.03 8.72
C LEU A 27 -46.04 -27.50 8.62
N LEU A 28 -47.18 -26.81 8.74
CA LEU A 28 -47.28 -25.37 8.52
C LEU A 28 -46.60 -24.56 9.62
N ALA A 29 -46.83 -24.91 10.90
CA ALA A 29 -46.31 -24.15 12.04
C ALA A 29 -44.77 -23.94 12.00
N PRO A 30 -43.92 -24.99 11.86
CA PRO A 30 -42.47 -24.78 11.80
C PRO A 30 -42.02 -24.06 10.53
N LEU A 31 -42.69 -24.28 9.38
CA LEU A 31 -42.34 -23.60 8.13
C LEU A 31 -42.72 -22.11 8.16
N ALA A 32 -43.84 -21.76 8.78
CA ALA A 32 -44.26 -20.37 8.97
C ALA A 32 -43.24 -19.59 9.79
N VAL A 33 -42.75 -20.16 10.90
CA VAL A 33 -41.72 -19.51 11.73
C VAL A 33 -40.39 -19.38 10.98
N LEU A 34 -39.97 -20.41 10.23
CA LEU A 34 -38.75 -20.34 9.43
C LEU A 34 -38.85 -19.29 8.31
N ALA A 35 -40.00 -19.20 7.63
CA ALA A 35 -40.25 -18.20 6.60
C ALA A 35 -40.31 -16.78 7.20
N ALA A 36 -40.98 -16.61 8.35
CA ALA A 36 -41.04 -15.34 9.06
C ALA A 36 -39.63 -14.87 9.47
N ALA A 37 -38.80 -15.77 10.02
CA ALA A 37 -37.41 -15.47 10.37
C ALA A 37 -36.56 -15.06 9.16
N LEU A 38 -36.74 -15.70 8.00
CA LEU A 38 -36.07 -15.31 6.77
C LEU A 38 -36.52 -13.92 6.30
N SER A 39 -37.81 -13.61 6.38
CA SER A 39 -38.37 -12.33 5.93
C SER A 39 -37.97 -11.14 6.80
N LEU A 40 -37.53 -11.36 8.05
CA LEU A 40 -37.15 -10.30 8.97
C LEU A 40 -36.02 -9.39 8.44
N ILE A 41 -35.18 -9.89 7.52
CA ILE A 41 -34.12 -9.10 6.89
C ILE A 41 -34.66 -7.87 6.14
N THR A 42 -35.92 -7.89 5.68
CA THR A 42 -36.51 -6.74 4.97
C THR A 42 -36.66 -5.53 5.88
N VAL A 43 -36.94 -5.75 7.17
CA VAL A 43 -37.03 -4.67 8.17
C VAL A 43 -35.68 -3.98 8.36
N VAL A 44 -34.58 -4.74 8.27
CA VAL A 44 -33.23 -4.19 8.43
C VAL A 44 -32.74 -3.50 7.16
N VAL A 45 -33.00 -4.09 5.99
CA VAL A 45 -32.54 -3.58 4.69
C VAL A 45 -33.31 -2.34 4.24
N PHE A 46 -34.64 -2.33 4.43
CA PHE A 46 -35.52 -1.25 3.97
C PHE A 46 -36.02 -0.36 5.12
N ARG A 47 -35.20 -0.18 6.16
CA ARG A 47 -35.55 0.63 7.33
C ARG A 47 -35.65 2.13 7.02
N ASP A 48 -34.86 2.58 6.04
CA ASP A 48 -34.67 3.98 5.63
C ASP A 48 -34.81 4.14 4.11
N GLN A 49 -34.19 3.25 3.35
CA GLN A 49 -34.20 3.22 1.90
C GLN A 49 -35.33 2.36 1.36
N THR A 50 -35.97 2.82 0.29
CA THR A 50 -37.08 2.11 -0.36
C THR A 50 -36.59 1.12 -1.41
N LEU A 51 -37.49 0.30 -1.95
CA LEU A 51 -37.14 -0.62 -3.04
C LEU A 51 -36.59 0.13 -4.27
N ALA A 52 -37.19 1.27 -4.61
CA ALA A 52 -36.75 2.08 -5.75
C ALA A 52 -35.32 2.61 -5.58
N THR A 53 -34.94 3.08 -4.38
CA THR A 53 -33.60 3.62 -4.13
C THR A 53 -32.54 2.52 -4.06
N VAL A 54 -32.86 1.37 -3.48
CA VAL A 54 -31.97 0.20 -3.46
C VAL A 54 -31.75 -0.35 -4.89
N ALA A 55 -32.80 -0.41 -5.70
CA ALA A 55 -32.71 -0.86 -7.09
C ALA A 55 -31.82 0.08 -7.94
N GLU A 56 -31.97 1.40 -7.79
CA GLU A 56 -31.12 2.37 -8.48
C GLU A 56 -29.66 2.28 -8.00
N SER A 57 -29.43 2.12 -6.69
CA SER A 57 -28.09 1.94 -6.11
C SER A 57 -27.39 0.71 -6.68
N ALA A 58 -28.12 -0.42 -6.81
CA ALA A 58 -27.59 -1.62 -7.44
C ALA A 58 -27.26 -1.38 -8.92
N ARG A 59 -28.18 -0.75 -9.68
CA ARG A 59 -27.97 -0.42 -11.10
C ARG A 59 -26.69 0.39 -11.30
N ILE A 60 -26.46 1.43 -10.50
CA ILE A 60 -25.26 2.28 -10.57
C ILE A 60 -24.00 1.45 -10.30
N LYS A 61 -23.98 0.67 -9.20
CA LYS A 61 -22.81 -0.15 -8.85
C LYS A 61 -22.45 -1.19 -9.91
N TYR A 62 -23.45 -1.81 -10.56
CA TYR A 62 -23.21 -2.75 -11.66
C TYR A 62 -22.82 -2.08 -12.98
N LYS A 63 -23.31 -0.85 -13.24
CA LYS A 63 -23.03 -0.12 -14.48
C LYS A 63 -21.66 0.57 -14.48
N VAL A 64 -21.25 1.10 -13.32
CA VAL A 64 -20.03 1.91 -13.17
C VAL A 64 -18.89 1.10 -12.54
N GLY A 65 -19.15 0.43 -11.43
CA GLY A 65 -18.10 -0.18 -10.62
C GLY A 65 -17.46 -1.42 -11.27
N PRO A 66 -16.21 -1.75 -10.90
CA PRO A 66 -15.55 -2.94 -11.40
C PRO A 66 -16.26 -4.19 -10.87
N THR A 67 -16.90 -4.93 -11.78
CA THR A 67 -17.53 -6.21 -11.48
C THR A 67 -16.95 -7.29 -12.37
N ILE A 68 -16.68 -8.46 -11.78
CA ILE A 68 -16.11 -9.61 -12.47
C ILE A 68 -17.17 -10.69 -12.56
N ALA A 69 -17.40 -11.19 -13.78
CA ALA A 69 -18.39 -12.22 -14.04
C ALA A 69 -18.10 -13.54 -13.28
N TRP A 70 -19.13 -14.34 -13.08
CA TRP A 70 -19.07 -15.60 -12.31
C TRP A 70 -18.10 -16.62 -12.93
N TYR A 71 -17.99 -16.68 -14.25
CA TYR A 71 -17.11 -17.64 -14.96
C TYR A 71 -15.61 -17.29 -14.82
N GLN A 72 -15.27 -16.11 -14.28
CA GLN A 72 -13.89 -15.69 -14.02
C GLN A 72 -13.52 -15.81 -12.52
N ASP A 73 -14.25 -16.59 -11.72
CA ASP A 73 -13.99 -16.73 -10.27
C ASP A 73 -12.57 -17.20 -9.93
N PHE A 74 -11.93 -17.96 -10.83
CA PHE A 74 -10.54 -18.39 -10.66
C PHE A 74 -9.54 -17.22 -10.55
N LEU A 75 -9.88 -16.02 -11.04
CA LEU A 75 -9.06 -14.82 -10.85
C LEU A 75 -8.78 -14.54 -9.36
N ARG A 76 -9.68 -14.92 -8.46
CA ARG A 76 -9.48 -14.77 -7.01
C ARG A 76 -8.24 -15.52 -6.51
N TYR A 77 -8.06 -16.75 -6.98
CA TYR A 77 -6.92 -17.58 -6.61
C TYR A 77 -5.65 -17.10 -7.31
N TYR A 78 -5.77 -16.62 -8.55
CA TYR A 78 -4.67 -15.95 -9.25
C TYR A 78 -4.18 -14.73 -8.47
N PHE A 79 -5.07 -13.80 -8.07
CA PHE A 79 -4.73 -12.60 -7.29
C PHE A 79 -4.00 -12.91 -5.98
N LEU A 80 -4.33 -14.05 -5.34
CA LEU A 80 -3.65 -14.52 -4.13
C LEU A 80 -2.20 -14.96 -4.39
N THR A 81 -1.88 -15.43 -5.59
CA THR A 81 -0.56 -16.00 -5.93
C THR A 81 0.24 -15.15 -6.92
N VAL A 82 -0.18 -13.90 -7.18
CA VAL A 82 0.57 -12.96 -8.04
C VAL A 82 1.90 -12.58 -7.37
N GLU A 83 2.96 -12.55 -8.17
CA GLU A 83 4.30 -12.12 -7.77
C GLU A 83 4.34 -10.66 -7.31
N SER A 84 5.10 -10.39 -6.24
CA SER A 84 5.36 -9.04 -5.69
C SER A 84 4.10 -8.19 -5.46
N ASN A 85 2.97 -8.84 -5.12
CA ASN A 85 1.73 -8.20 -4.74
C ASN A 85 1.47 -8.36 -3.23
N VAL A 86 1.35 -7.24 -2.52
CA VAL A 86 1.06 -7.23 -1.08
C VAL A 86 -0.29 -7.85 -0.74
N GLU A 87 -1.24 -7.82 -1.68
CA GLU A 87 -2.57 -8.43 -1.49
C GLU A 87 -2.53 -9.97 -1.48
N GLY A 88 -1.44 -10.55 -2.02
CA GLY A 88 -1.14 -11.97 -2.08
C GLY A 88 0.19 -12.32 -1.41
N SER A 89 0.50 -11.69 -0.27
CA SER A 89 1.74 -11.90 0.47
C SER A 89 1.88 -13.32 1.02
N MET A 90 3.11 -13.66 1.48
CA MET A 90 3.45 -14.99 2.01
C MET A 90 2.47 -15.50 3.07
N SER A 91 2.11 -14.67 4.06
CA SER A 91 1.20 -15.02 5.16
C SER A 91 -0.22 -15.31 4.66
N ARG A 92 -0.71 -14.50 3.71
CA ARG A 92 -2.04 -14.69 3.09
C ARG A 92 -2.10 -15.99 2.28
N ARG A 93 -1.06 -16.29 1.49
CA ARG A 93 -0.96 -17.55 0.74
C ARG A 93 -0.99 -18.74 1.67
N PHE A 94 -0.18 -18.71 2.73
CA PHE A 94 -0.08 -19.79 3.71
C PHE A 94 -1.45 -20.14 4.30
N ALA A 95 -2.21 -19.16 4.77
CA ALA A 95 -3.52 -19.38 5.39
C ALA A 95 -4.51 -20.11 4.46
N VAL A 96 -4.58 -19.70 3.19
CA VAL A 96 -5.51 -20.31 2.22
C VAL A 96 -5.01 -21.68 1.75
N LEU A 97 -3.71 -21.84 1.51
CA LEU A 97 -3.13 -23.13 1.11
C LEU A 97 -3.32 -24.19 2.20
N VAL A 98 -3.13 -23.82 3.48
CA VAL A 98 -3.40 -24.71 4.61
C VAL A 98 -4.89 -25.04 4.72
N LEU A 99 -5.79 -24.06 4.53
CA LEU A 99 -7.24 -24.31 4.50
C LEU A 99 -7.60 -25.37 3.45
N LEU A 100 -7.11 -25.21 2.21
CA LEU A 100 -7.36 -26.14 1.11
C LEU A 100 -6.72 -27.51 1.38
N PHE A 101 -5.49 -27.52 1.87
CA PHE A 101 -4.78 -28.75 2.26
C PHE A 101 -5.56 -29.55 3.31
N CYS A 102 -6.03 -28.90 4.37
CA CYS A 102 -6.83 -29.51 5.43
C CYS A 102 -8.20 -30.00 4.90
N LEU A 103 -8.88 -29.19 4.08
CA LEU A 103 -10.15 -29.54 3.48
C LEU A 103 -10.06 -30.82 2.63
N PHE A 104 -9.15 -30.83 1.65
CA PHE A 104 -8.99 -31.98 0.75
C PHE A 104 -8.40 -33.19 1.47
N GLY A 105 -7.46 -32.97 2.39
CA GLY A 105 -6.86 -34.03 3.21
C GLY A 105 -7.90 -34.81 4.01
N VAL A 106 -8.76 -34.12 4.77
CA VAL A 106 -9.82 -34.76 5.55
C VAL A 106 -10.89 -35.37 4.64
N LEU A 107 -11.25 -34.71 3.54
CA LEU A 107 -12.19 -35.24 2.55
C LEU A 107 -11.72 -36.60 1.99
N PHE A 108 -10.46 -36.70 1.55
CA PHE A 108 -9.91 -37.96 1.02
C PHE A 108 -9.86 -39.07 2.06
N VAL A 109 -9.54 -38.74 3.32
CA VAL A 109 -9.55 -39.70 4.42
C VAL A 109 -10.96 -40.23 4.68
N LEU A 110 -11.96 -39.35 4.74
CA LEU A 110 -13.34 -39.74 4.98
C LEU A 110 -13.92 -40.55 3.82
N LEU A 111 -13.61 -40.20 2.57
CA LEU A 111 -14.00 -40.99 1.40
C LEU A 111 -13.37 -42.38 1.39
N ARG A 112 -12.07 -42.48 1.73
CA ARG A 112 -11.33 -43.76 1.68
C ARG A 112 -11.67 -44.70 2.83
N ARG A 113 -11.82 -44.19 4.05
CA ARG A 113 -12.01 -45.02 5.26
C ARG A 113 -13.45 -45.07 5.76
N GLY A 114 -14.34 -44.22 5.26
CA GLY A 114 -15.74 -44.09 5.68
C GLY A 114 -15.94 -43.47 7.07
N ARG A 115 -15.07 -43.80 8.04
CA ARG A 115 -15.07 -43.26 9.40
C ARG A 115 -13.64 -43.11 9.92
N VAL A 116 -13.48 -42.23 10.90
CA VAL A 116 -12.23 -42.07 11.66
C VAL A 116 -12.56 -42.32 13.12
N ALA A 117 -11.95 -43.34 13.73
CA ALA A 117 -12.18 -43.65 15.14
C ALA A 117 -11.85 -42.43 16.01
N GLY A 118 -12.71 -42.11 16.98
CA GLY A 118 -12.56 -40.93 17.84
C GLY A 118 -13.05 -39.61 17.21
N LEU A 119 -13.55 -39.61 15.97
CA LEU A 119 -14.16 -38.44 15.32
C LEU A 119 -15.59 -38.74 14.88
N ALA A 120 -16.55 -37.97 15.39
CA ALA A 120 -17.95 -38.09 14.99
C ALA A 120 -18.13 -37.71 13.50
N SER A 121 -18.49 -38.68 12.66
CA SER A 121 -18.52 -38.49 11.20
C SER A 121 -19.61 -37.51 10.74
N GLY A 122 -20.75 -37.43 11.43
CA GLY A 122 -21.85 -36.55 11.05
C GLY A 122 -21.46 -35.06 11.03
N PRO A 123 -21.00 -34.49 12.16
CA PRO A 123 -20.47 -33.12 12.19
C PRO A 123 -19.27 -32.92 11.27
N ALA A 124 -18.35 -33.89 11.17
CA ALA A 124 -17.18 -33.77 10.28
C ALA A 124 -17.58 -33.61 8.80
N TRP A 125 -18.55 -34.39 8.31
CA TRP A 125 -19.08 -34.24 6.95
C TRP A 125 -19.77 -32.89 6.73
N ARG A 126 -20.50 -32.38 7.71
CA ARG A 126 -21.12 -31.04 7.61
C ARG A 126 -20.09 -29.92 7.63
N LEU A 127 -19.00 -30.07 8.38
CA LEU A 127 -17.90 -29.11 8.39
C LEU A 127 -17.24 -29.03 7.01
N ILE A 128 -16.86 -30.18 6.43
CA ILE A 128 -16.30 -30.27 5.07
C ILE A 128 -17.27 -29.69 4.05
N GLY A 129 -18.55 -30.09 4.12
CA GLY A 129 -19.60 -29.56 3.23
C GLY A 129 -19.77 -28.05 3.38
N THR A 130 -19.70 -27.50 4.60
CA THR A 130 -19.85 -26.07 4.86
C THR A 130 -18.73 -25.28 4.23
N THR A 131 -17.49 -25.73 4.38
CA THR A 131 -16.34 -25.09 3.73
C THR A 131 -16.41 -25.20 2.21
N ALA A 132 -16.73 -26.39 1.67
CA ALA A 132 -16.82 -26.60 0.22
C ALA A 132 -17.95 -25.77 -0.43
N VAL A 133 -19.16 -25.79 0.15
CA VAL A 133 -20.28 -24.97 -0.32
C VAL A 133 -19.98 -23.48 -0.15
N GLY A 134 -19.31 -23.10 0.95
CA GLY A 134 -18.85 -21.72 1.16
C GLY A 134 -17.93 -21.22 0.04
N LEU A 135 -16.93 -22.04 -0.35
CA LEU A 135 -16.03 -21.74 -1.46
C LEU A 135 -16.78 -21.64 -2.80
N LEU A 136 -17.74 -22.54 -3.07
CA LEU A 136 -18.57 -22.47 -4.28
C LEU A 136 -19.49 -21.24 -4.30
N LEU A 137 -20.01 -20.81 -3.15
CA LEU A 137 -20.87 -19.62 -3.06
C LEU A 137 -20.10 -18.31 -3.30
N LEU A 138 -18.77 -18.30 -3.21
CA LEU A 138 -17.96 -17.14 -3.56
C LEU A 138 -17.98 -16.81 -5.06
N THR A 139 -18.31 -17.78 -5.92
CA THR A 139 -18.38 -17.60 -7.38
C THR A 139 -19.35 -16.49 -7.79
N PHE A 140 -20.43 -16.31 -7.04
CA PHE A 140 -21.48 -15.32 -7.35
C PHE A 140 -21.23 -13.93 -6.76
N THR A 141 -20.10 -13.70 -6.08
CA THR A 141 -19.77 -12.37 -5.55
C THR A 141 -19.27 -11.45 -6.68
N PRO A 142 -19.72 -10.20 -6.81
CA PRO A 142 -19.34 -9.35 -7.95
C PRO A 142 -17.85 -8.96 -7.96
N THR A 143 -17.26 -8.76 -6.78
CA THR A 143 -15.82 -8.49 -6.59
C THR A 143 -15.08 -9.76 -6.15
N LYS A 144 -13.87 -10.01 -6.69
CA LYS A 144 -13.14 -11.28 -6.50
C LYS A 144 -11.81 -11.14 -5.74
N TRP A 145 -11.70 -10.18 -4.82
CA TRP A 145 -10.45 -9.88 -4.11
C TRP A 145 -9.98 -11.03 -3.18
N ALA A 146 -8.66 -11.14 -3.01
CA ALA A 146 -8.03 -12.18 -2.17
C ALA A 146 -8.35 -12.01 -0.67
N VAL A 147 -8.53 -10.77 -0.19
CA VAL A 147 -8.88 -10.48 1.22
C VAL A 147 -10.17 -11.16 1.69
N GLN A 148 -11.08 -11.50 0.76
CA GLN A 148 -12.37 -12.13 1.07
C GLN A 148 -12.22 -13.56 1.61
N PHE A 149 -11.05 -14.21 1.45
CA PHE A 149 -10.77 -15.49 2.09
C PHE A 149 -10.77 -15.41 3.63
N GLY A 150 -10.64 -14.21 4.22
CA GLY A 150 -10.71 -14.02 5.67
C GLY A 150 -12.00 -14.54 6.32
N ALA A 151 -13.10 -14.64 5.56
CA ALA A 151 -14.35 -15.23 6.04
C ALA A 151 -14.24 -16.71 6.46
N PHE A 152 -13.17 -17.41 6.06
CA PHE A 152 -12.93 -18.82 6.40
C PHE A 152 -12.03 -19.02 7.63
N ALA A 153 -11.54 -17.96 8.28
CA ALA A 153 -10.60 -18.10 9.41
C ALA A 153 -11.12 -19.03 10.52
N GLY A 154 -12.40 -18.90 10.90
CA GLY A 154 -13.02 -19.78 11.90
C GLY A 154 -13.11 -21.24 11.45
N LEU A 155 -13.39 -21.49 10.16
CA LEU A 155 -13.44 -22.84 9.59
C LEU A 155 -12.04 -23.46 9.45
N ALA A 156 -11.03 -22.64 9.12
CA ALA A 156 -9.64 -23.08 8.99
C ALA A 156 -9.10 -23.63 10.32
N GLY A 157 -9.38 -22.96 11.44
CA GLY A 157 -8.93 -23.41 12.77
C GLY A 157 -9.46 -24.81 13.12
N VAL A 158 -10.77 -25.03 12.96
CA VAL A 158 -11.37 -26.35 13.27
C VAL A 158 -10.96 -27.43 12.26
N LEU A 159 -10.80 -27.10 10.98
CA LEU A 159 -10.30 -28.04 9.97
C LEU A 159 -8.84 -28.43 10.23
N GLY A 160 -8.00 -27.47 10.65
CA GLY A 160 -6.62 -27.73 11.06
C GLY A 160 -6.54 -28.73 12.21
N ALA A 161 -7.36 -28.55 13.25
CA ALA A 161 -7.44 -29.46 14.40
C ALA A 161 -7.87 -30.88 13.98
N VAL A 162 -8.92 -31.00 13.17
CA VAL A 162 -9.39 -32.31 12.66
C VAL A 162 -8.33 -32.96 11.77
N THR A 163 -7.64 -32.20 10.94
CA THR A 163 -6.55 -32.69 10.08
C THR A 163 -5.40 -33.25 10.91
N ALA A 164 -4.90 -32.48 11.89
CA ALA A 164 -3.81 -32.92 12.76
C ALA A 164 -4.17 -34.20 13.53
N PHE A 165 -5.40 -34.29 14.05
CA PHE A 165 -5.90 -35.48 14.75
C PHE A 165 -6.00 -36.71 13.83
N THR A 166 -6.57 -36.55 12.64
CA THR A 166 -6.78 -37.66 11.69
C THR A 166 -5.47 -38.16 11.11
N PHE A 167 -4.57 -37.27 10.71
CA PHE A 167 -3.28 -37.62 10.13
C PHE A 167 -2.30 -38.21 11.14
N ALA A 168 -2.37 -37.83 12.42
CA ALA A 168 -1.58 -38.48 13.46
C ALA A 168 -1.83 -40.00 13.50
N ARG A 169 -3.12 -40.39 13.52
CA ARG A 169 -3.51 -41.81 13.56
C ARG A 169 -3.14 -42.53 12.27
N ILE A 170 -3.39 -41.93 11.11
CA ILE A 170 -3.12 -42.56 9.81
C ILE A 170 -1.61 -42.66 9.52
N GLY A 171 -0.83 -41.68 9.96
CA GLY A 171 0.62 -41.65 9.84
C GLY A 171 1.33 -42.66 10.75
N LEU A 172 0.76 -42.97 11.92
CA LEU A 172 1.28 -44.02 12.82
C LEU A 172 1.23 -45.42 12.20
N HIS A 173 0.20 -45.71 11.37
CA HIS A 173 0.07 -46.99 10.68
C HIS A 173 0.93 -47.10 9.40
N SER A 174 1.50 -46.00 8.88
CA SER A 174 2.30 -46.05 7.65
C SER A 174 3.32 -44.91 7.58
N ARG A 175 4.62 -45.29 7.53
CA ARG A 175 5.72 -44.34 7.31
C ARG A 175 5.54 -43.53 6.03
N ARG A 176 5.12 -44.18 4.95
CA ARG A 176 4.84 -43.52 3.66
C ARG A 176 3.84 -42.38 3.81
N ASN A 177 2.71 -42.61 4.48
CA ASN A 177 1.68 -41.58 4.63
C ASN A 177 2.17 -40.40 5.50
N LEU A 178 2.95 -40.68 6.55
CA LEU A 178 3.58 -39.63 7.35
C LEU A 178 4.59 -38.81 6.51
N THR A 179 5.40 -39.46 5.69
CA THR A 179 6.34 -38.78 4.79
C THR A 179 5.60 -37.95 3.73
N LEU A 180 4.50 -38.46 3.18
CA LEU A 180 3.63 -37.73 2.24
C LEU A 180 2.98 -36.49 2.87
N TYR A 181 2.62 -36.58 4.16
CA TYR A 181 2.11 -35.42 4.89
C TYR A 181 3.19 -34.34 5.05
N VAL A 182 4.40 -34.73 5.44
CA VAL A 182 5.53 -33.79 5.62
C VAL A 182 5.94 -33.14 4.30
N THR A 183 6.09 -33.90 3.21
CA THR A 183 6.44 -33.34 1.89
C THR A 183 5.38 -32.35 1.38
N ALA A 184 4.10 -32.62 1.63
CA ALA A 184 3.01 -31.71 1.26
C ALA A 184 3.07 -30.39 2.04
N LEU A 185 3.35 -30.44 3.35
CA LEU A 185 3.54 -29.22 4.16
C LEU A 185 4.78 -28.42 3.71
N LEU A 186 5.89 -29.11 3.40
CA LEU A 186 7.09 -28.46 2.88
C LEU A 186 6.84 -27.80 1.51
N PHE A 187 6.02 -28.44 0.67
CA PHE A 187 5.62 -27.86 -0.62
C PHE A 187 4.73 -26.63 -0.44
N VAL A 188 3.76 -26.68 0.49
CA VAL A 188 2.93 -25.52 0.84
C VAL A 188 3.79 -24.37 1.36
N LEU A 189 4.79 -24.65 2.20
CA LEU A 189 5.75 -23.66 2.66
C LEU A 189 6.56 -23.06 1.51
N ALA A 190 7.10 -23.87 0.60
CA ALA A 190 7.85 -23.39 -0.56
C ALA A 190 7.01 -22.39 -1.39
N TRP A 191 5.74 -22.74 -1.64
CA TRP A 191 4.80 -21.85 -2.34
C TRP A 191 4.51 -20.56 -1.57
N ALA A 192 4.26 -20.65 -0.27
CA ALA A 192 4.01 -19.46 0.55
C ALA A 192 5.23 -18.53 0.56
N THR A 193 6.43 -19.06 0.82
CA THR A 193 7.69 -18.29 0.94
C THR A 193 8.27 -17.79 -0.39
N SER A 194 7.54 -17.95 -1.49
CA SER A 194 7.87 -17.32 -2.78
C SER A 194 7.26 -15.93 -2.95
N GLY A 195 6.38 -15.51 -2.03
CA GLY A 195 5.85 -14.16 -1.97
C GLY A 195 6.66 -13.25 -1.06
N ILE A 196 6.50 -11.94 -1.22
CA ILE A 196 7.01 -10.93 -0.29
C ILE A 196 6.31 -11.01 1.07
N ASN A 197 6.97 -10.53 2.13
CA ASN A 197 6.39 -10.30 3.46
C ASN A 197 5.83 -8.87 3.58
N GLY A 198 5.02 -8.49 2.59
CA GLY A 198 4.39 -7.17 2.51
C GLY A 198 3.01 -7.13 3.18
N TRP A 199 2.75 -5.99 3.80
CA TRP A 199 1.49 -5.52 4.36
C TRP A 199 1.03 -4.28 3.58
N PHE A 200 -0.02 -3.62 4.06
CA PHE A 200 -0.59 -2.45 3.40
C PHE A 200 0.09 -1.16 3.84
N TYR A 201 0.53 -0.33 2.87
CA TYR A 201 0.99 1.05 3.07
C TYR A 201 1.93 1.20 4.29
N VAL A 202 1.47 1.85 5.37
CA VAL A 202 2.23 2.08 6.61
C VAL A 202 2.66 0.79 7.33
N GLY A 203 1.94 -0.32 7.15
CA GLY A 203 2.26 -1.60 7.79
C GLY A 203 3.62 -2.18 7.37
N ASN A 204 4.20 -1.71 6.26
CA ASN A 204 5.51 -2.16 5.79
C ASN A 204 6.71 -1.52 6.50
N TYR A 205 6.49 -0.48 7.30
CA TYR A 205 7.58 0.34 7.83
C TYR A 205 8.45 -0.45 8.83
N GLY A 206 9.59 -0.96 8.34
CA GLY A 206 10.57 -1.76 9.09
C GLY A 206 10.38 -3.27 9.05
N VAL A 207 9.39 -3.75 8.30
CA VAL A 207 9.12 -5.18 8.13
C VAL A 207 10.23 -5.82 7.29
N PRO A 208 10.85 -6.94 7.74
CA PRO A 208 11.81 -7.68 6.92
C PRO A 208 11.17 -8.22 5.62
N TRP A 209 11.89 -8.09 4.50
CA TRP A 209 11.49 -8.61 3.18
C TRP A 209 10.10 -8.13 2.73
N TYR A 210 9.81 -6.83 2.91
CA TYR A 210 8.52 -6.24 2.50
C TYR A 210 8.42 -6.03 0.98
N ASP A 211 9.55 -5.95 0.31
CA ASP A 211 9.75 -5.60 -1.10
C ASP A 211 10.37 -6.74 -1.93
N ILE A 212 11.13 -7.62 -1.28
CA ILE A 212 11.72 -8.82 -1.87
C ILE A 212 11.18 -10.11 -1.22
N GLN A 213 11.36 -11.25 -1.88
CA GLN A 213 11.06 -12.55 -1.28
C GLN A 213 12.07 -12.89 -0.17
N PRO A 214 11.70 -13.71 0.85
CA PRO A 214 12.62 -14.11 1.90
C PRO A 214 13.87 -14.83 1.36
N VAL A 215 15.05 -14.34 1.77
CA VAL A 215 16.35 -14.90 1.44
C VAL A 215 17.18 -15.13 2.70
N ILE A 216 18.01 -16.16 2.70
CA ILE A 216 19.04 -16.42 3.72
C ILE A 216 20.38 -16.47 2.99
N ALA A 217 21.33 -15.62 3.39
CA ALA A 217 22.65 -15.52 2.76
C ALA A 217 22.56 -15.47 1.22
N SER A 218 21.75 -14.55 0.68
CA SER A 218 21.46 -14.37 -0.76
C SER A 218 20.79 -15.55 -1.50
N HIS A 219 20.42 -16.63 -0.80
CA HIS A 219 19.68 -17.74 -1.39
C HIS A 219 18.20 -17.72 -0.97
N PRO A 220 17.25 -17.87 -1.91
CA PRO A 220 15.83 -17.78 -1.60
C PRO A 220 15.34 -18.96 -0.77
N VAL A 221 14.54 -18.68 0.26
CA VAL A 221 14.02 -19.70 1.19
C VAL A 221 13.08 -20.68 0.47
N THR A 222 12.38 -20.23 -0.58
CA THR A 222 11.51 -21.08 -1.40
C THR A 222 12.25 -22.27 -2.03
N SER A 223 13.47 -22.09 -2.55
CA SER A 223 14.23 -23.19 -3.16
C SER A 223 14.73 -24.19 -2.11
N MET A 224 15.02 -23.72 -0.89
CA MET A 224 15.40 -24.57 0.23
C MET A 224 14.24 -25.49 0.64
N PHE A 225 13.04 -24.94 0.83
CA PHE A 225 11.85 -25.74 1.14
C PHE A 225 11.46 -26.67 -0.01
N LEU A 226 11.59 -26.23 -1.26
CA LEU A 226 11.31 -27.06 -2.43
C LEU A 226 12.26 -28.26 -2.49
N THR A 227 13.55 -28.05 -2.25
CA THR A 227 14.54 -29.13 -2.22
C THR A 227 14.22 -30.15 -1.12
N LEU A 228 13.88 -29.68 0.09
CA LEU A 228 13.45 -30.55 1.18
C LEU A 228 12.14 -31.30 0.85
N SER A 229 11.20 -30.65 0.15
CA SER A 229 9.97 -31.29 -0.32
C SER A 229 10.26 -32.41 -1.33
N ILE A 230 11.16 -32.18 -2.29
CA ILE A 230 11.59 -33.18 -3.27
C ILE A 230 12.27 -34.37 -2.57
N LEU A 231 13.24 -34.11 -1.68
CA LEU A 231 13.95 -35.16 -0.94
C LEU A 231 13.00 -36.02 -0.10
N THR A 232 12.05 -35.40 0.59
CA THR A 232 11.02 -36.12 1.35
C THR A 232 10.04 -36.86 0.45
N GLY A 233 9.72 -36.32 -0.74
CA GLY A 233 8.94 -37.02 -1.76
C GLY A 233 9.64 -38.27 -2.29
N LEU A 234 10.94 -38.19 -2.58
CA LEU A 234 11.76 -39.33 -2.97
C LEU A 234 11.82 -40.39 -1.87
N LEU A 235 11.93 -39.98 -0.60
CA LEU A 235 11.85 -40.90 0.54
C LEU A 235 10.48 -41.57 0.63
N ALA A 236 9.39 -40.85 0.38
CA ALA A 236 8.05 -41.43 0.34
C ALA A 236 7.91 -42.46 -0.80
N ALA A 237 8.48 -42.17 -1.98
CA ALA A 237 8.53 -43.10 -3.11
C ALA A 237 9.37 -44.35 -2.78
N TRP A 238 10.51 -44.18 -2.11
CA TRP A 238 11.33 -45.29 -1.66
C TRP A 238 10.58 -46.19 -0.68
N TYR A 239 9.89 -45.62 0.33
CA TYR A 239 9.02 -46.40 1.21
C TYR A 239 7.90 -47.09 0.43
N HIS A 240 7.37 -46.45 -0.62
CA HIS A 240 6.34 -47.06 -1.45
C HIS A 240 6.85 -48.31 -2.19
N PHE A 241 8.02 -48.25 -2.83
CA PHE A 241 8.60 -49.39 -3.53
C PHE A 241 9.09 -50.49 -2.57
N ARG A 242 9.55 -50.12 -1.38
CA ARG A 242 10.03 -51.10 -0.40
C ARG A 242 8.91 -51.90 0.28
N MET A 243 7.66 -51.43 0.20
CA MET A 243 6.51 -52.13 0.80
C MET A 243 6.33 -53.55 0.26
N ASP A 244 6.69 -53.80 -1.01
CA ASP A 244 6.53 -55.12 -1.63
C ASP A 244 7.51 -56.17 -1.06
N TYR A 245 8.64 -55.71 -0.50
CA TYR A 245 9.69 -56.57 0.04
C TYR A 245 9.66 -56.70 1.58
N ALA A 246 9.27 -55.63 2.28
CA ALA A 246 9.30 -55.55 3.74
C ALA A 246 7.90 -55.55 4.39
N GLY A 247 6.84 -55.57 3.58
CA GLY A 247 5.45 -55.40 4.02
C GLY A 247 5.16 -53.99 4.57
N HIS A 248 4.00 -53.85 5.20
CA HIS A 248 3.63 -52.64 5.92
C HIS A 248 4.26 -52.64 7.31
N THR A 249 5.46 -52.06 7.46
CA THR A 249 6.06 -51.88 8.79
C THR A 249 5.32 -50.78 9.55
N GLU A 250 4.41 -51.16 10.45
CA GLU A 250 3.79 -50.23 11.38
C GLU A 250 4.84 -49.59 12.29
N VAL A 251 4.66 -48.31 12.58
CA VAL A 251 5.56 -47.60 13.49
C VAL A 251 5.16 -47.94 14.93
N LYS A 252 6.10 -48.42 15.75
CA LYS A 252 5.85 -48.72 17.16
C LYS A 252 5.15 -47.53 17.84
N ASP A 253 3.98 -47.78 18.41
CA ASP A 253 3.16 -46.75 19.06
C ASP A 253 3.69 -46.38 20.46
N ASN A 254 4.82 -45.66 20.48
CA ASN A 254 5.38 -45.06 21.67
C ASN A 254 5.07 -43.56 21.75
N ARG A 255 5.27 -42.97 22.93
CA ARG A 255 5.03 -41.53 23.18
C ARG A 255 5.72 -40.63 22.15
N ARG A 256 6.96 -40.97 21.76
CA ARG A 256 7.73 -40.20 20.78
C ARG A 256 7.05 -40.16 19.42
N ASN A 257 6.69 -41.31 18.86
CA ASN A 257 6.13 -41.41 17.53
C ASN A 257 4.71 -40.82 17.45
N ARG A 258 3.92 -40.88 18.53
CA ARG A 258 2.61 -40.19 18.61
C ARG A 258 2.72 -38.69 18.48
N ILE A 259 3.68 -38.10 19.17
CA ILE A 259 3.92 -36.66 19.13
C ILE A 259 4.45 -36.27 17.75
N LEU A 260 5.45 -36.98 17.22
CA LEU A 260 6.02 -36.69 15.90
C LEU A 260 5.03 -36.77 14.74
N ALA A 261 4.03 -37.66 14.81
CA ALA A 261 3.02 -37.78 13.76
C ALA A 261 1.94 -36.68 13.82
N SER A 262 1.74 -36.04 14.98
CA SER A 262 0.68 -35.05 15.21
C SER A 262 1.16 -33.59 15.11
N THR A 263 2.44 -33.33 15.34
CA THR A 263 3.00 -31.98 15.39
C THR A 263 3.38 -31.29 14.05
N PRO A 264 3.47 -31.93 12.86
CA PRO A 264 4.00 -31.25 11.67
C PRO A 264 3.28 -29.94 11.32
N LEU A 265 1.94 -29.96 11.19
CA LEU A 265 1.16 -28.76 10.89
C LEU A 265 1.24 -27.73 12.03
N LEU A 266 1.30 -28.17 13.29
CA LEU A 266 1.44 -27.27 14.44
C LEU A 266 2.77 -26.50 14.37
N VAL A 267 3.88 -27.20 14.11
CA VAL A 267 5.20 -26.57 14.01
C VAL A 267 5.22 -25.53 12.89
N VAL A 268 4.72 -25.89 11.72
CA VAL A 268 4.66 -24.97 10.56
C VAL A 268 3.78 -23.75 10.88
N ALA A 269 2.59 -23.96 11.45
CA ALA A 269 1.69 -22.87 11.81
C ALA A 269 2.29 -21.94 12.89
N VAL A 270 2.94 -22.50 13.92
CA VAL A 270 3.60 -21.71 14.97
C VAL A 270 4.76 -20.89 14.41
N ILE A 271 5.56 -21.46 13.50
CA ILE A 271 6.66 -20.73 12.85
C ILE A 271 6.11 -19.56 12.04
N MET A 272 5.05 -19.77 11.26
CA MET A 272 4.43 -18.69 10.47
C MET A 272 3.88 -17.58 11.35
N VAL A 273 3.12 -17.93 12.40
CA VAL A 273 2.60 -16.95 13.36
C VAL A 273 3.73 -16.21 14.07
N ALA A 274 4.79 -16.90 14.50
CA ALA A 274 5.95 -16.28 15.13
C ALA A 274 6.68 -15.33 14.16
N GLY A 275 6.78 -15.68 12.88
CA GLY A 275 7.34 -14.82 11.84
C GLY A 275 6.51 -13.56 11.61
N GLU A 276 5.19 -13.70 11.49
CA GLU A 276 4.26 -12.58 11.32
C GLU A 276 4.32 -11.61 12.52
N VAL A 277 4.15 -12.13 13.75
CA VAL A 277 4.20 -11.33 14.99
C VAL A 277 5.60 -10.74 15.20
N GLY A 278 6.64 -11.55 15.02
CA GLY A 278 8.03 -11.12 15.19
C GLY A 278 8.44 -10.04 14.20
N SER A 279 7.94 -10.09 12.96
CA SER A 279 8.21 -9.06 11.95
C SER A 279 7.69 -7.68 12.38
N MET A 280 6.46 -7.63 12.91
CA MET A 280 5.82 -6.41 13.39
C MET A 280 6.45 -5.91 14.69
N ALA A 281 6.75 -6.82 15.63
CA ALA A 281 7.41 -6.47 16.88
C ALA A 281 8.82 -5.89 16.62
N LYS A 282 9.60 -6.53 15.75
CA LYS A 282 10.92 -6.04 15.34
C LYS A 282 10.81 -4.68 14.66
N ALA A 283 9.86 -4.49 13.75
CA ALA A 283 9.63 -3.22 13.07
C ALA A 283 9.31 -2.09 14.08
N ALA A 284 8.44 -2.35 15.05
CA ALA A 284 8.06 -1.40 16.09
C ALA A 284 9.22 -1.00 17.02
N VAL A 285 10.02 -1.97 17.46
CA VAL A 285 11.11 -1.75 18.43
C VAL A 285 12.34 -1.12 17.77
N PHE A 286 12.80 -1.65 16.64
CA PHE A 286 14.08 -1.25 16.05
C PHE A 286 14.05 0.12 15.39
N ARG A 287 12.87 0.58 14.96
CA ARG A 287 12.71 1.89 14.33
C ARG A 287 12.39 3.02 15.31
N TYR A 288 12.15 2.74 16.58
CA TYR A 288 11.77 3.79 17.53
C TYR A 288 12.88 4.85 17.65
N PRO A 289 12.57 6.16 17.55
CA PRO A 289 11.26 6.81 17.67
C PRO A 289 10.54 7.11 16.34
N LEU A 290 11.00 6.61 15.19
CA LEU A 290 10.34 6.83 13.89
C LEU A 290 8.91 6.28 13.90
N TYR A 291 8.07 6.81 13.00
CA TYR A 291 6.67 6.41 12.88
C TYR A 291 6.53 4.91 12.58
N THR A 292 5.64 4.26 13.34
CA THR A 292 5.13 2.91 13.12
C THR A 292 3.67 2.87 13.58
N THR A 293 2.85 1.99 13.01
CA THR A 293 1.44 1.83 13.45
C THR A 293 1.33 1.45 14.93
N ALA A 294 2.30 0.69 15.46
CA ALA A 294 2.37 0.33 16.87
C ALA A 294 2.63 1.55 17.77
N LYS A 295 3.58 2.42 17.40
CA LYS A 295 3.85 3.68 18.11
C LYS A 295 2.58 4.54 18.16
N ALA A 296 1.91 4.74 17.03
CA ALA A 296 0.69 5.53 16.96
C ALA A 296 -0.40 5.03 17.92
N ASN A 297 -0.65 3.72 17.94
CA ASN A 297 -1.65 3.12 18.83
C ASN A 297 -1.24 3.21 20.31
N LEU A 298 0.03 2.96 20.65
CA LEU A 298 0.52 3.07 22.01
C LEU A 298 0.47 4.51 22.53
N THR A 299 0.81 5.49 21.68
CA THR A 299 0.69 6.91 21.99
C THR A 299 -0.77 7.33 22.15
N ALA A 300 -1.68 6.85 21.30
CA ALA A 300 -3.11 7.11 21.48
C ALA A 300 -3.62 6.55 22.82
N LEU A 301 -3.21 5.34 23.21
CA LEU A 301 -3.57 4.77 24.51
C LEU A 301 -2.99 5.57 25.69
N SER A 302 -1.72 5.98 25.63
CA SER A 302 -1.09 6.72 26.73
C SER A 302 -1.56 8.17 26.86
N THR A 303 -2.11 8.75 25.80
CA THR A 303 -2.65 10.13 25.78
C THR A 303 -4.17 10.20 26.02
N GLY A 304 -4.84 9.07 26.30
CA GLY A 304 -6.30 9.07 26.50
C GLY A 304 -7.09 9.27 25.20
N LEU A 305 -6.57 8.76 24.07
CA LEU A 305 -7.14 8.80 22.72
C LEU A 305 -7.15 10.19 22.04
N SER A 306 -6.26 11.10 22.45
CA SER A 306 -6.17 12.46 21.89
C SER A 306 -5.00 12.68 20.91
N SER A 307 -4.27 11.63 20.52
CA SER A 307 -3.14 11.73 19.57
C SER A 307 -3.60 11.68 18.12
N CYS A 308 -2.93 12.43 17.24
CA CYS A 308 -3.26 12.53 15.81
C CYS A 308 -2.42 11.62 14.91
N ALA A 309 -1.79 10.60 15.50
CA ALA A 309 -1.02 9.56 14.81
C ALA A 309 -0.02 10.14 13.79
N MET A 310 -0.25 9.96 12.49
CA MET A 310 0.71 10.33 11.45
C MET A 310 0.83 11.85 11.28
N ALA A 311 -0.20 12.63 11.64
CA ALA A 311 -0.18 14.10 11.52
C ALA A 311 0.89 14.76 12.43
N ASP A 312 1.30 14.09 13.51
CA ASP A 312 2.31 14.58 14.46
C ASP A 312 3.75 14.28 13.99
N ASP A 313 3.92 13.20 13.22
CA ASP A 313 5.20 12.71 12.71
C ASP A 313 5.50 13.16 11.27
N VAL A 314 4.50 13.63 10.51
CA VAL A 314 4.72 14.30 9.21
C VAL A 314 5.07 15.76 9.45
N LEU A 315 6.17 16.19 8.85
CA LEU A 315 6.66 17.56 8.83
C LEU A 315 6.31 18.19 7.48
N ALA A 316 5.68 19.35 7.50
CA ALA A 316 5.36 20.14 6.33
C ALA A 316 6.17 21.44 6.33
N GLU A 317 6.43 21.96 5.13
CA GLU A 317 7.05 23.25 4.89
C GLU A 317 6.03 24.17 4.20
N PRO A 318 5.36 25.05 4.95
CA PRO A 318 4.28 25.88 4.39
C PRO A 318 4.76 26.91 3.37
N ASP A 319 5.92 27.54 3.61
CA ASP A 319 6.58 28.45 2.67
C ASP A 319 8.03 27.99 2.40
N PRO A 320 8.30 27.35 1.25
CA PRO A 320 9.65 26.89 0.92
C PRO A 320 10.63 28.02 0.58
N ASN A 321 10.16 29.26 0.42
CA ASN A 321 11.00 30.41 0.11
C ASN A 321 11.69 30.97 1.37
N ALA A 322 11.09 30.78 2.55
CA ALA A 322 11.63 31.26 3.83
C ALA A 322 12.96 30.59 4.22
N GLY A 323 13.18 29.35 3.75
CA GLY A 323 14.38 28.57 4.03
C GLY A 323 15.53 28.77 3.05
N MET A 324 15.36 29.57 1.99
CA MET A 324 16.34 29.74 0.91
C MET A 324 17.65 30.31 1.45
N LEU A 325 18.76 29.58 1.21
CA LEU A 325 20.06 30.05 1.66
C LEU A 325 20.55 31.19 0.78
N GLN A 326 21.22 32.15 1.41
CA GLN A 326 21.87 33.25 0.72
C GLN A 326 23.34 32.92 0.47
N PRO A 327 23.91 33.31 -0.68
CA PRO A 327 25.34 33.15 -0.92
C PRO A 327 26.16 33.99 0.07
N VAL A 328 27.33 33.50 0.47
CA VAL A 328 28.29 34.28 1.27
C VAL A 328 28.68 35.54 0.47
N PRO A 329 28.64 36.74 1.06
CA PRO A 329 28.95 37.98 0.35
C PRO A 329 30.41 38.03 -0.12
N GLY A 330 30.69 38.81 -1.17
CA GLY A 330 32.05 39.01 -1.68
C GLY A 330 32.59 37.90 -2.60
N GLN A 331 31.73 36.93 -2.99
CA GLN A 331 32.09 35.94 -4.00
C GLN A 331 31.89 36.48 -5.42
N ALA A 332 32.76 36.07 -6.35
CA ALA A 332 32.60 36.31 -7.78
C ALA A 332 31.75 35.19 -8.42
N PHE A 333 30.79 35.58 -9.26
CA PHE A 333 29.99 34.67 -10.08
C PHE A 333 29.72 35.29 -11.45
N GLY A 334 29.41 34.45 -12.44
CA GLY A 334 29.13 34.83 -13.81
C GLY A 334 27.71 35.38 -14.01
N PRO A 335 27.29 35.56 -15.28
CA PRO A 335 26.02 36.19 -15.62
C PRO A 335 24.78 35.40 -15.17
N ASP A 336 24.89 34.07 -15.02
CA ASP A 336 23.79 33.21 -14.58
C ASP A 336 23.55 33.23 -13.05
N GLY A 337 24.31 34.06 -12.33
CA GLY A 337 24.16 34.28 -10.89
C GLY A 337 24.89 33.25 -10.01
N PRO A 338 24.67 33.30 -8.68
CA PRO A 338 25.40 32.50 -7.69
C PRO A 338 25.15 30.99 -7.81
N LEU A 339 24.07 30.57 -8.48
CA LEU A 339 23.79 29.15 -8.71
C LEU A 339 24.74 28.54 -9.77
N GLY A 340 25.10 29.31 -10.80
CA GLY A 340 26.03 28.89 -11.85
C GLY A 340 27.51 28.99 -11.46
N GLY A 341 27.84 29.81 -10.44
CA GLY A 341 29.22 30.04 -10.01
C GLY A 341 30.03 30.84 -11.02
N ILE A 342 31.32 30.55 -11.18
CA ILE A 342 32.25 31.38 -11.98
C ILE A 342 32.10 31.14 -13.49
N SER A 343 32.04 29.88 -13.92
CA SER A 343 32.04 29.50 -15.35
C SER A 343 31.28 28.18 -15.55
N PRO A 344 29.93 28.19 -15.46
CA PRO A 344 29.14 27.01 -15.78
C PRO A 344 29.33 26.62 -17.25
N VAL A 345 29.40 25.32 -17.54
CA VAL A 345 29.51 24.75 -18.89
C VAL A 345 28.29 23.86 -19.10
N GLY A 346 27.50 24.11 -20.14
CA GLY A 346 26.31 23.29 -20.48
C GLY A 346 25.11 23.41 -19.52
N PHE A 347 25.29 23.96 -18.32
CA PHE A 347 24.18 24.33 -17.44
C PHE A 347 23.70 25.74 -17.76
N LYS A 348 22.41 25.90 -18.05
CA LYS A 348 21.79 27.17 -18.44
C LYS A 348 20.42 27.36 -17.77
N PRO A 349 19.95 28.61 -17.59
CA PRO A 349 18.66 28.88 -16.94
C PRO A 349 17.44 28.24 -17.61
N GLU A 350 17.46 28.13 -18.94
CA GLU A 350 16.41 27.48 -19.75
C GLU A 350 16.65 25.97 -19.95
N GLY A 351 17.60 25.37 -19.24
CA GLY A 351 17.99 23.96 -19.41
C GLY A 351 17.12 22.96 -18.66
N VAL A 352 15.83 23.25 -18.46
CA VAL A 352 14.85 22.30 -17.88
C VAL A 352 14.09 21.62 -19.02
N GLY A 353 13.93 20.29 -18.95
CA GLY A 353 13.16 19.54 -19.96
C GLY A 353 11.70 19.99 -20.08
N GLU A 354 11.15 19.85 -21.28
CA GLU A 354 9.77 20.30 -21.58
C GLU A 354 8.69 19.34 -21.05
N ASP A 355 8.94 18.03 -21.07
CA ASP A 355 8.06 17.01 -20.51
C ASP A 355 8.74 16.37 -19.30
N LEU A 356 8.18 16.60 -18.11
CA LEU A 356 8.69 16.02 -16.86
C LEU A 356 7.76 14.93 -16.31
N LYS A 357 6.87 14.37 -17.13
CA LYS A 357 6.01 13.27 -16.72
C LYS A 357 6.83 12.06 -16.33
N SER A 358 6.49 11.48 -15.19
CA SER A 358 7.14 10.28 -14.68
C SER A 358 6.93 9.05 -15.55
N ASP A 359 7.82 8.08 -15.38
CA ASP A 359 7.65 6.75 -15.95
C ASP A 359 6.33 6.10 -15.48
N PRO A 360 5.66 5.32 -16.35
CA PRO A 360 4.40 4.70 -16.00
C PRO A 360 4.54 3.71 -14.84
N VAL A 361 3.68 3.87 -13.85
CA VAL A 361 3.52 2.90 -12.77
C VAL A 361 2.72 1.71 -13.29
N VAL A 362 3.38 0.56 -13.41
CA VAL A 362 2.72 -0.71 -13.75
C VAL A 362 2.14 -1.35 -12.49
N SER A 363 0.81 -1.39 -12.39
CA SER A 363 0.13 -2.04 -11.29
C SER A 363 -0.12 -3.53 -11.57
N LYS A 364 0.01 -4.34 -10.52
CA LYS A 364 -0.24 -5.78 -10.61
C LYS A 364 -1.74 -6.04 -10.45
N PRO A 365 -2.28 -7.06 -11.16
CA PRO A 365 -3.68 -7.43 -11.02
C PRO A 365 -3.99 -7.90 -9.60
N GLY A 366 -5.20 -7.64 -9.13
CA GLY A 366 -5.64 -7.99 -7.78
C GLY A 366 -5.48 -6.87 -6.73
N LEU A 367 -5.02 -5.68 -7.14
CA LEU A 367 -4.98 -4.50 -6.28
C LEU A 367 -6.40 -4.06 -5.91
N VAL A 368 -6.67 -3.92 -4.60
CA VAL A 368 -7.96 -3.45 -4.09
C VAL A 368 -8.10 -1.95 -4.37
N ASN A 369 -9.31 -1.48 -4.62
CA ASN A 369 -9.63 -0.09 -4.96
C ASN A 369 -8.92 0.39 -6.24
N SER A 370 -8.94 -0.43 -7.28
CA SER A 370 -8.54 -0.09 -8.64
C SER A 370 -9.68 -0.48 -9.58
N ASP A 371 -10.05 0.39 -10.53
CA ASP A 371 -11.05 0.12 -11.56
C ASP A 371 -10.46 -0.62 -12.78
N ALA A 372 -9.16 -0.88 -12.72
CA ALA A 372 -8.39 -1.33 -13.84
C ALA A 372 -8.72 -2.77 -14.24
N SER A 373 -8.67 -3.07 -15.54
CA SER A 373 -9.12 -4.36 -16.06
C SER A 373 -8.19 -5.49 -15.60
N PRO A 374 -8.73 -6.65 -15.18
CA PRO A 374 -7.90 -7.80 -14.81
C PRO A 374 -7.33 -8.56 -16.02
N ASN A 375 -7.80 -8.26 -17.24
CA ASN A 375 -7.42 -8.98 -18.46
C ASN A 375 -6.18 -8.39 -19.15
N LYS A 376 -5.66 -7.27 -18.67
CA LYS A 376 -4.48 -6.59 -19.25
C LYS A 376 -3.63 -5.96 -18.14
N PRO A 377 -2.31 -5.81 -18.37
CA PRO A 377 -1.48 -4.98 -17.51
C PRO A 377 -2.04 -3.56 -17.47
N ASN A 378 -1.99 -2.93 -16.30
CA ASN A 378 -2.43 -1.56 -16.11
C ASN A 378 -1.21 -0.69 -15.84
N ALA A 379 -1.05 0.35 -16.65
CA ALA A 379 0.01 1.33 -16.56
C ALA A 379 -0.64 2.70 -16.44
N ALA A 380 -0.31 3.44 -15.38
CA ALA A 380 -0.82 4.78 -15.14
C ALA A 380 0.35 5.72 -14.90
N ILE A 381 0.31 6.90 -15.52
CA ILE A 381 1.27 7.97 -15.28
C ILE A 381 0.55 9.02 -14.46
N THR A 382 1.07 9.33 -13.28
CA THR A 382 0.53 10.36 -12.40
C THR A 382 1.68 11.06 -11.69
N ASP A 383 1.62 12.38 -11.63
CA ASP A 383 2.60 13.21 -10.95
C ASP A 383 1.88 14.16 -9.98
N SER A 384 2.62 14.67 -9.01
CA SER A 384 2.12 15.67 -8.07
C SER A 384 1.79 16.98 -8.78
N ALA A 385 0.89 17.77 -8.19
CA ALA A 385 0.50 19.07 -8.70
C ALA A 385 1.71 20.01 -8.94
N GLY A 386 1.89 20.44 -10.19
CA GLY A 386 2.91 21.42 -10.58
C GLY A 386 4.34 20.88 -10.72
N THR A 387 4.55 19.56 -10.62
CA THR A 387 5.91 18.96 -10.72
C THR A 387 6.24 18.37 -12.09
N ALA A 388 5.26 18.30 -13.00
CA ALA A 388 5.37 17.66 -14.32
C ALA A 388 5.81 18.61 -15.45
N GLY A 389 6.34 19.79 -15.11
CA GLY A 389 6.89 20.77 -16.07
C GLY A 389 5.92 21.88 -16.45
N GLY A 390 6.23 22.57 -17.55
CA GLY A 390 5.51 23.75 -18.03
C GLY A 390 6.33 25.04 -17.92
N LYS A 391 5.75 26.13 -18.43
CA LYS A 391 6.36 27.47 -18.41
C LYS A 391 5.64 28.40 -17.44
N GLY A 392 6.41 29.26 -16.78
CA GLY A 392 5.95 30.26 -15.83
C GLY A 392 6.46 31.66 -16.15
N PRO A 393 6.26 32.62 -15.23
CA PRO A 393 6.86 33.95 -15.30
C PRO A 393 8.39 33.87 -15.34
N VAL A 394 9.04 34.89 -15.92
CA VAL A 394 10.50 35.00 -15.94
C VAL A 394 11.07 35.07 -14.51
N GLY A 395 12.04 34.20 -14.23
CA GLY A 395 12.75 34.16 -12.95
C GLY A 395 13.98 35.07 -12.90
N ILE A 396 14.67 35.09 -11.75
CA ILE A 396 15.77 36.04 -11.51
C ILE A 396 16.98 35.92 -12.45
N ASN A 397 17.21 34.73 -13.01
CA ASN A 397 18.28 34.47 -13.96
C ASN A 397 17.75 34.25 -15.38
N GLY A 398 16.52 34.70 -15.67
CA GLY A 398 15.93 34.66 -17.01
C GLY A 398 15.22 33.35 -17.36
N SER A 399 15.14 32.37 -16.45
CA SER A 399 14.43 31.11 -16.65
C SER A 399 12.90 31.29 -16.73
N HIS A 400 12.24 30.59 -17.65
CA HIS A 400 10.78 30.55 -17.79
C HIS A 400 10.20 29.22 -17.30
N ALA A 401 10.95 28.43 -16.53
CA ALA A 401 10.45 27.17 -15.99
C ALA A 401 9.34 27.40 -14.94
N ALA A 402 8.27 26.60 -15.01
CA ALA A 402 7.28 26.56 -13.94
C ALA A 402 7.88 25.88 -12.69
N LEU A 403 8.06 26.65 -11.61
CA LEU A 403 8.61 26.12 -10.37
C LEU A 403 7.55 25.40 -9.52
N PRO A 404 7.89 24.22 -8.96
CA PRO A 404 7.00 23.44 -8.10
C PRO A 404 6.94 24.01 -6.66
N PHE A 405 6.11 23.39 -5.83
CA PHE A 405 6.05 23.59 -4.37
C PHE A 405 5.69 25.00 -3.89
N GLY A 406 5.35 25.92 -4.79
CA GLY A 406 5.17 27.34 -4.45
C GLY A 406 6.49 28.11 -4.32
N LEU A 407 7.58 27.62 -4.92
CA LEU A 407 8.81 28.40 -5.06
C LEU A 407 8.56 29.63 -5.94
N ASP A 408 9.07 30.77 -5.51
CA ASP A 408 8.87 32.07 -6.14
C ASP A 408 9.92 32.31 -7.24
N PRO A 409 9.53 32.35 -8.53
CA PRO A 409 10.46 32.58 -9.64
C PRO A 409 11.26 33.88 -9.49
N ALA A 410 10.68 34.91 -8.86
CA ALA A 410 11.33 36.20 -8.63
C ALA A 410 12.42 36.15 -7.54
N ARG A 411 12.64 35.01 -6.89
CA ARG A 411 13.70 34.81 -5.89
C ARG A 411 14.49 33.51 -6.08
N THR A 412 14.03 32.60 -6.94
CA THR A 412 14.63 31.28 -7.13
C THR A 412 15.22 31.15 -8.53
N PRO A 413 16.57 31.15 -8.68
CA PRO A 413 17.21 30.83 -9.94
C PRO A 413 17.13 29.32 -10.23
N VAL A 414 17.26 28.94 -11.49
CA VAL A 414 17.30 27.55 -11.94
C VAL A 414 18.50 27.35 -12.85
N MET A 415 19.14 26.19 -12.79
CA MET A 415 20.14 25.76 -13.76
C MET A 415 19.84 24.33 -14.20
N GLY A 416 19.93 24.03 -15.49
CA GLY A 416 19.80 22.66 -15.99
C GLY A 416 20.61 22.39 -17.26
N SER A 417 20.84 21.11 -17.56
CA SER A 417 21.66 20.66 -18.70
C SER A 417 20.85 20.22 -19.93
N TYR A 418 19.52 20.36 -19.92
CA TYR A 418 18.69 19.89 -21.03
C TYR A 418 19.05 20.59 -22.35
N GLY A 419 19.18 19.78 -23.41
CA GLY A 419 19.47 20.25 -24.76
C GLY A 419 20.95 20.54 -25.05
N GLU A 420 21.87 20.27 -24.12
CA GLU A 420 23.32 20.42 -24.30
C GLU A 420 24.01 19.06 -24.54
N ASN A 421 23.47 18.28 -25.46
CA ASN A 421 23.83 16.87 -25.66
C ASN A 421 25.14 16.65 -26.44
N ASN A 422 25.95 17.68 -26.66
CA ASN A 422 27.20 17.61 -27.43
C ASN A 422 28.46 17.84 -26.60
N LEU A 423 28.31 18.15 -25.31
CA LEU A 423 29.39 18.44 -24.39
C LEU A 423 29.06 17.92 -22.99
N ALA A 424 30.08 17.67 -22.17
CA ALA A 424 29.90 17.31 -20.77
C ALA A 424 29.57 18.58 -19.95
N ALA A 425 28.35 18.67 -19.41
CA ALA A 425 27.93 19.82 -18.63
C ALA A 425 28.50 19.75 -17.20
N THR A 426 28.97 20.89 -16.70
CA THR A 426 29.55 21.03 -15.36
C THR A 426 29.17 22.37 -14.76
N ALA A 427 28.73 22.37 -13.50
CA ALA A 427 28.50 23.59 -12.75
C ALA A 427 28.87 23.39 -11.27
N THR A 428 29.45 24.41 -10.66
CA THR A 428 29.69 24.44 -9.21
C THR A 428 29.18 25.77 -8.68
N SER A 429 28.19 25.72 -7.80
CA SER A 429 27.58 26.94 -7.28
C SER A 429 28.56 27.73 -6.42
N ALA A 430 28.22 29.00 -6.15
CA ALA A 430 28.80 29.75 -5.05
C ALA A 430 28.54 29.04 -3.71
N TRP A 431 29.29 29.44 -2.69
CA TRP A 431 29.06 29.00 -1.31
C TRP A 431 27.84 29.70 -0.73
N TYR A 432 26.88 28.90 -0.24
CA TYR A 432 25.69 29.34 0.48
C TYR A 432 25.91 29.22 1.98
N GLN A 433 25.54 30.27 2.71
CA GLN A 433 25.69 30.32 4.17
C GLN A 433 24.63 29.43 4.83
N LEU A 434 25.05 28.48 5.66
CA LEU A 434 24.14 27.69 6.50
C LEU A 434 23.73 28.51 7.73
N PRO A 435 22.48 28.35 8.19
CA PRO A 435 22.07 28.90 9.48
C PRO A 435 22.75 28.15 10.63
N PRO A 436 22.72 28.71 11.86
CA PRO A 436 23.13 27.98 13.06
C PRO A 436 22.42 26.63 13.17
N ARG A 437 23.14 25.62 13.68
CA ARG A 437 22.57 24.28 13.87
C ARG A 437 21.42 24.32 14.87
N SER A 438 20.31 23.72 14.49
CA SER A 438 19.16 23.58 15.36
C SER A 438 18.42 22.26 15.11
N PRO A 439 17.95 21.54 16.15
CA PRO A 439 17.26 20.25 15.99
C PRO A 439 15.94 20.30 15.20
N ASP A 440 15.31 21.47 15.12
CA ASP A 440 14.05 21.72 14.39
C ASP A 440 14.26 21.89 12.88
N ARG A 441 15.50 22.12 12.42
CA ARG A 441 15.87 22.27 11.01
C ARG A 441 16.93 21.23 10.60
N PRO A 442 16.60 19.93 10.54
CA PRO A 442 17.59 18.85 10.41
C PRO A 442 18.04 18.56 8.97
N LEU A 443 17.58 19.31 7.96
CA LEU A 443 17.77 19.01 6.55
C LEU A 443 18.34 20.23 5.78
N VAL A 444 19.14 19.95 4.76
CA VAL A 444 19.30 20.82 3.59
C VAL A 444 18.55 20.16 2.44
N VAL A 445 17.81 20.94 1.67
CA VAL A 445 16.97 20.48 0.56
C VAL A 445 17.37 21.22 -0.72
N VAL A 446 17.39 20.49 -1.82
CA VAL A 446 17.55 21.04 -3.17
C VAL A 446 16.38 20.51 -4.00
N SER A 447 15.60 21.41 -4.61
CA SER A 447 14.59 20.98 -5.59
C SER A 447 15.30 20.70 -6.91
N ALA A 448 14.99 19.56 -7.51
CA ALA A 448 15.64 19.08 -8.73
C ALA A 448 14.68 18.32 -9.64
N ALA A 449 14.99 18.27 -10.93
CA ALA A 449 14.28 17.52 -11.96
C ALA A 449 15.28 16.73 -12.82
N GLY A 450 14.79 15.80 -13.64
CA GLY A 450 15.61 14.94 -14.50
C GLY A 450 16.20 13.72 -13.78
N ALA A 451 17.21 13.11 -14.37
CA ALA A 451 17.80 11.85 -13.91
C ALA A 451 19.04 12.08 -13.04
N ILE A 452 18.97 11.73 -11.75
CA ILE A 452 20.02 12.00 -10.77
C ILE A 452 20.43 10.71 -10.08
N TRP A 453 21.74 10.50 -9.96
CA TRP A 453 22.33 9.37 -9.26
C TRP A 453 22.12 9.48 -7.75
N SER A 454 21.57 8.43 -7.14
CA SER A 454 21.40 8.34 -5.70
C SER A 454 21.51 6.88 -5.22
N TYR A 455 21.79 6.72 -3.92
CA TYR A 455 21.76 5.42 -3.26
C TYR A 455 20.46 5.27 -2.47
N LYS A 456 19.90 4.07 -2.48
CA LYS A 456 18.76 3.68 -1.65
C LYS A 456 19.25 3.28 -0.24
N GLU A 457 18.30 3.08 0.67
CA GLU A 457 18.59 2.74 2.08
C GLU A 457 19.40 1.44 2.26
N ASP A 458 19.33 0.53 1.28
CA ASP A 458 19.96 -0.80 1.26
C ASP A 458 21.30 -0.84 0.51
N GLY A 459 21.75 0.29 -0.05
CA GLY A 459 22.98 0.39 -0.84
C GLY A 459 22.81 0.08 -2.32
N ASP A 460 21.60 -0.27 -2.78
CA ASP A 460 21.26 -0.26 -4.21
C ASP A 460 21.30 1.19 -4.75
N PHE A 461 21.33 1.35 -6.07
CA PHE A 461 21.46 2.67 -6.70
C PHE A 461 20.36 2.92 -7.73
N ILE A 462 20.09 4.20 -7.96
CA ILE A 462 19.26 4.66 -9.07
C ILE A 462 20.18 5.34 -10.07
N TYR A 463 20.14 4.87 -11.32
CA TYR A 463 20.95 5.45 -12.38
C TYR A 463 20.52 6.89 -12.68
N GLY A 464 21.49 7.75 -12.94
CA GLY A 464 21.32 9.15 -13.29
C GLY A 464 22.66 9.88 -13.24
N GLN A 465 22.61 11.22 -13.20
CA GLN A 465 23.80 12.06 -13.26
C GLN A 465 24.25 12.57 -11.88
N SER A 466 25.49 13.07 -11.81
CA SER A 466 26.12 13.41 -10.52
C SER A 466 25.68 14.80 -10.04
N LEU A 467 24.85 14.82 -8.99
CA LEU A 467 24.59 16.00 -8.18
C LEU A 467 25.04 15.71 -6.74
N LYS A 468 25.97 16.50 -6.22
CA LYS A 468 26.46 16.38 -4.84
C LYS A 468 26.37 17.72 -4.12
N LEU A 469 26.21 17.65 -2.80
CA LEU A 469 26.36 18.80 -1.92
C LEU A 469 27.73 18.72 -1.24
N GLN A 470 28.53 19.78 -1.38
CA GLN A 470 29.81 19.92 -0.72
C GLN A 470 29.67 20.81 0.50
N TRP A 471 30.10 20.33 1.67
CA TRP A 471 30.20 21.14 2.88
C TRP A 471 31.47 22.00 2.87
N GLY A 472 31.49 23.07 3.64
CA GLY A 472 32.66 23.91 3.84
C GLY A 472 32.67 24.54 5.22
N VAL A 473 33.84 25.02 5.64
CA VAL A 473 34.04 25.80 6.86
C VAL A 473 34.72 27.13 6.52
N THR A 474 34.21 28.23 7.06
CA THR A 474 34.85 29.55 6.92
C THR A 474 35.96 29.71 7.95
N GLY A 475 37.20 29.88 7.49
CA GLY A 475 38.34 30.19 8.33
C GLY A 475 38.27 31.60 8.96
N PRO A 476 39.10 31.90 9.96
CA PRO A 476 39.14 33.21 10.61
C PRO A 476 39.58 34.33 9.66
N ASP A 477 40.24 33.99 8.55
CA ASP A 477 40.68 34.88 7.47
C ASP A 477 39.60 35.10 6.39
N GLY A 478 38.39 34.54 6.57
CA GLY A 478 37.30 34.60 5.60
C GLY A 478 37.48 33.63 4.43
N ARG A 479 38.52 32.78 4.44
CA ARG A 479 38.74 31.77 3.39
C ARG A 479 37.90 30.54 3.67
N ILE A 480 37.10 30.13 2.69
CA ILE A 480 36.28 28.92 2.81
C ILE A 480 37.12 27.70 2.43
N GLN A 481 37.27 26.78 3.38
CA GLN A 481 37.89 25.48 3.14
C GLN A 481 36.80 24.47 2.76
N PRO A 482 36.87 23.84 1.57
CA PRO A 482 35.94 22.78 1.21
C PRO A 482 36.19 21.53 2.05
N LEU A 483 35.10 20.91 2.49
CA LEU A 483 35.07 19.64 3.20
C LEU A 483 34.51 18.54 2.26
N GLY A 484 34.03 17.44 2.85
CA GLY A 484 33.48 16.29 2.13
C GLY A 484 32.24 16.61 1.30
N GLN A 485 32.02 15.77 0.28
CA GLN A 485 30.83 15.79 -0.58
C GLN A 485 29.92 14.62 -0.26
N VAL A 486 28.61 14.83 -0.35
CA VAL A 486 27.60 13.80 -0.09
C VAL A 486 26.64 13.67 -1.27
N PHE A 487 26.17 12.43 -1.51
CA PHE A 487 25.10 12.15 -2.45
C PHE A 487 23.73 12.50 -1.84
N PRO A 488 22.71 12.80 -2.66
CA PRO A 488 21.37 13.09 -2.19
C PRO A 488 20.64 11.83 -1.74
N ILE A 489 19.70 12.01 -0.82
CA ILE A 489 18.58 11.07 -0.66
C ILE A 489 17.48 11.52 -1.64
N ASP A 490 17.05 10.60 -2.50
CA ASP A 490 16.00 10.83 -3.49
C ASP A 490 14.94 9.72 -3.39
N ILE A 491 13.66 10.10 -3.38
CA ILE A 491 12.51 9.19 -3.25
C ILE A 491 11.48 9.37 -4.38
N GLY A 492 11.53 10.50 -5.08
CA GLY A 492 10.45 10.95 -5.94
C GLY A 492 10.64 10.43 -7.37
N PRO A 493 9.57 10.40 -8.17
CA PRO A 493 9.67 9.83 -9.49
C PRO A 493 10.55 10.69 -10.40
N GLN A 494 11.33 10.03 -11.26
CA GLN A 494 12.08 10.69 -12.33
C GLN A 494 11.21 10.68 -13.60
N PRO A 495 11.28 11.71 -14.47
CA PRO A 495 12.09 12.94 -14.39
C PRO A 495 11.43 14.14 -13.67
N ALA A 496 10.27 13.96 -13.02
CA ALA A 496 9.51 15.03 -12.36
C ALA A 496 10.33 15.82 -11.32
N TRP A 497 9.89 17.05 -11.05
CA TRP A 497 10.44 17.85 -9.96
C TRP A 497 10.23 17.17 -8.59
N ARG A 498 11.30 17.15 -7.79
CA ARG A 498 11.31 16.54 -6.46
C ARG A 498 12.34 17.21 -5.56
N ASN A 499 12.30 16.87 -4.27
CA ASN A 499 13.19 17.44 -3.26
C ASN A 499 14.26 16.43 -2.86
N LEU A 500 15.50 16.70 -3.25
CA LEU A 500 16.68 15.98 -2.79
C LEU A 500 17.01 16.40 -1.37
N ARG A 501 17.37 15.43 -0.52
CA ARG A 501 17.56 15.67 0.91
C ARG A 501 18.99 15.38 1.31
N PHE A 502 19.56 16.28 2.10
CA PHE A 502 20.89 16.16 2.70
C PHE A 502 20.76 16.40 4.21
N PRO A 503 20.65 15.34 5.03
CA PRO A 503 20.60 15.49 6.48
C PRO A 503 21.80 16.26 7.02
N LEU A 504 21.52 17.27 7.83
CA LEU A 504 22.56 18.08 8.47
C LEU A 504 23.44 17.24 9.43
N ALA A 505 22.94 16.09 9.90
CA ALA A 505 23.72 15.13 10.68
C ALA A 505 24.91 14.52 9.90
N TRP A 506 24.94 14.60 8.57
CA TRP A 506 26.06 14.14 7.75
C TRP A 506 27.17 15.18 7.61
N ALA A 507 26.85 16.45 7.86
CA ALA A 507 27.82 17.53 7.79
C ALA A 507 28.70 17.53 9.05
N PRO A 508 30.02 17.78 8.93
CA PRO A 508 30.88 18.00 10.10
C PRO A 508 30.33 19.10 11.02
N PRO A 509 30.54 19.02 12.34
CA PRO A 509 30.02 20.02 13.30
C PRO A 509 30.39 21.47 12.96
N GLU A 510 31.58 21.68 12.38
CA GLU A 510 32.13 22.96 11.98
C GLU A 510 31.61 23.48 10.64
N ALA A 511 30.85 22.69 9.88
CA ALA A 511 30.37 23.11 8.56
C ALA A 511 29.32 24.22 8.67
N ASP A 512 29.66 25.39 8.14
CA ASP A 512 28.88 26.63 8.17
C ASP A 512 28.47 27.12 6.77
N VAL A 513 29.00 26.51 5.71
CA VAL A 513 28.63 26.81 4.32
C VAL A 513 28.45 25.52 3.50
N ALA A 514 27.70 25.61 2.41
CA ALA A 514 27.50 24.51 1.47
C ALA A 514 27.45 25.00 0.03
N ARG A 515 27.82 24.15 -0.94
CA ARG A 515 27.64 24.43 -2.37
C ARG A 515 27.26 23.18 -3.15
N ILE A 516 26.57 23.36 -4.27
CA ILE A 516 26.20 22.27 -5.18
C ILE A 516 27.35 22.04 -6.15
N VAL A 517 27.68 20.77 -6.39
CA VAL A 517 28.62 20.31 -7.41
C VAL A 517 27.86 19.40 -8.37
N ALA A 518 27.62 19.90 -9.57
CA ALA A 518 26.82 19.26 -10.61
C ALA A 518 27.70 18.86 -11.80
N TYR A 519 27.58 17.62 -12.25
CA TYR A 519 28.32 17.09 -13.38
C TYR A 519 27.48 16.08 -14.17
N ASP A 520 27.35 16.35 -15.47
CA ASP A 520 26.61 15.56 -16.43
C ASP A 520 27.51 15.25 -17.65
N PRO A 521 28.22 14.10 -17.63
CA PRO A 521 29.06 13.68 -18.75
C PRO A 521 28.28 12.93 -19.84
N ASN A 522 27.00 12.62 -19.63
CA ASN A 522 26.25 11.76 -20.54
C ASN A 522 25.62 12.60 -21.65
N LEU A 523 25.77 12.17 -22.89
CA LEU A 523 25.27 12.88 -24.08
C LEU A 523 23.90 12.35 -24.55
N SER A 524 23.29 11.42 -23.80
CA SER A 524 21.94 10.93 -24.09
C SER A 524 20.92 12.04 -23.86
N PRO A 525 19.95 12.26 -24.77
CA PRO A 525 18.94 13.31 -24.63
C PRO A 525 18.05 13.16 -23.39
N GLU A 526 17.95 11.94 -22.84
CA GLU A 526 17.17 11.62 -21.63
C GLU A 526 18.01 11.72 -20.35
N GLN A 527 19.32 11.96 -20.47
CA GLN A 527 20.22 12.11 -19.33
C GLN A 527 20.56 13.58 -19.17
N TRP A 528 19.77 14.23 -18.32
CA TRP A 528 19.93 15.62 -17.95
C TRP A 528 19.37 15.79 -16.54
N PHE A 529 19.73 16.88 -15.87
CA PHE A 529 19.03 17.29 -14.67
C PHE A 529 19.02 18.81 -14.52
N ALA A 530 18.09 19.29 -13.71
CA ALA A 530 18.01 20.68 -13.30
C ALA A 530 17.94 20.78 -11.78
N PHE A 531 18.41 21.89 -11.22
CA PHE A 531 18.44 22.10 -9.77
C PHE A 531 18.22 23.59 -9.41
N THR A 532 17.73 23.80 -8.19
CA THR A 532 17.57 25.11 -7.55
C THR A 532 18.68 25.33 -6.50
N PRO A 533 18.80 26.53 -5.89
CA PRO A 533 19.68 26.71 -4.73
C PRO A 533 19.28 25.82 -3.56
N PRO A 534 20.23 25.51 -2.66
CA PRO A 534 19.94 24.80 -1.43
C PRO A 534 19.14 25.68 -0.47
N ARG A 535 18.26 25.04 0.30
CA ARG A 535 17.47 25.67 1.36
C ARG A 535 17.46 24.79 2.60
N VAL A 536 17.41 25.41 3.77
CA VAL A 536 17.17 24.70 5.04
C VAL A 536 15.70 24.93 5.39
N PRO A 537 14.81 23.95 5.27
CA PRO A 537 13.39 24.16 5.48
C PRO A 537 13.08 24.63 6.91
N VAL A 538 12.01 25.41 7.06
CA VAL A 538 11.37 25.66 8.36
C VAL A 538 10.18 24.70 8.43
N LEU A 539 10.30 23.70 9.29
CA LEU A 539 9.36 22.59 9.36
C LEU A 539 8.40 22.75 10.53
N GLU A 540 7.12 22.51 10.28
CA GLU A 540 6.11 22.31 11.33
C GLU A 540 5.37 21.00 11.14
N SER A 541 4.71 20.48 12.17
CA SER A 541 3.93 19.25 12.01
C SER A 541 2.70 19.49 11.14
N LEU A 542 2.27 18.46 10.42
CA LEU A 542 1.09 18.55 9.57
C LEU A 542 -0.18 18.89 10.39
N GLN A 543 -0.25 18.40 11.63
CA GLN A 543 -1.32 18.75 12.57
C GLN A 543 -1.38 20.26 12.85
N ARG A 544 -0.25 20.97 12.89
CA ARG A 544 -0.22 22.43 13.09
C ARG A 544 -0.62 23.18 11.83
N LEU A 545 -0.20 22.70 10.67
CA LEU A 545 -0.52 23.32 9.38
C LEU A 545 -2.03 23.22 9.05
N ILE A 546 -2.59 22.01 9.12
CA ILE A 546 -3.98 21.75 8.68
C ILE A 546 -4.97 21.95 9.84
N GLY A 547 -4.59 21.55 11.05
CA GLY A 547 -5.49 21.45 12.19
C GLY A 547 -6.49 20.29 12.09
N SER A 548 -7.56 20.37 12.87
CA SER A 548 -8.65 19.38 12.95
C SER A 548 -10.01 19.91 12.48
N ALA A 549 -10.12 21.19 12.12
CA ALA A 549 -11.38 21.81 11.70
C ALA A 549 -11.52 21.93 10.17
N THR A 550 -10.40 22.18 9.50
CA THR A 550 -10.32 22.37 8.05
C THR A 550 -10.79 21.12 7.31
N PRO A 551 -11.68 21.25 6.30
CA PRO A 551 -12.12 20.11 5.50
C PRO A 551 -11.00 19.59 4.58
N VAL A 552 -10.72 18.30 4.67
CA VAL A 552 -9.65 17.62 3.92
C VAL A 552 -10.23 16.51 3.04
N LEU A 553 -9.72 16.36 1.82
CA LEU A 553 -9.90 15.16 1.01
C LEU A 553 -8.79 14.15 1.36
N MET A 554 -9.09 13.22 2.25
CA MET A 554 -8.19 12.10 2.54
C MET A 554 -8.45 10.97 1.55
N ASP A 555 -7.42 10.53 0.84
CA ASP A 555 -7.52 9.37 -0.03
C ASP A 555 -7.74 8.08 0.80
N ILE A 556 -8.27 7.04 0.13
CA ILE A 556 -8.71 5.78 0.77
C ILE A 556 -7.62 5.16 1.66
N ALA A 557 -6.37 5.18 1.20
CA ALA A 557 -5.25 4.56 1.89
C ALA A 557 -4.76 5.36 3.12
N THR A 558 -4.89 6.68 3.10
CA THR A 558 -4.32 7.57 4.12
C THR A 558 -5.30 7.84 5.25
N ALA A 559 -6.62 7.75 5.01
CA ALA A 559 -7.67 8.16 5.95
C ALA A 559 -7.56 7.55 7.37
N ALA A 560 -7.09 6.31 7.53
CA ALA A 560 -6.95 5.67 8.84
C ALA A 560 -5.77 6.22 9.67
N ASN A 561 -4.79 6.85 9.04
CA ASN A 561 -3.58 7.36 9.69
C ASN A 561 -3.72 8.82 10.18
N PHE A 562 -4.78 9.51 9.75
CA PHE A 562 -5.08 10.91 10.04
C PHE A 562 -6.43 11.05 10.76
N PRO A 563 -6.59 10.47 11.97
CA PRO A 563 -7.89 10.38 12.64
C PRO A 563 -8.41 11.73 13.16
N CYS A 564 -7.56 12.76 13.28
CA CYS A 564 -7.94 14.09 13.76
C CYS A 564 -8.42 15.03 12.65
N GLN A 565 -8.03 14.77 11.40
CA GLN A 565 -8.41 15.60 10.25
C GLN A 565 -9.86 15.31 9.91
N ARG A 566 -10.67 16.36 9.76
CA ARG A 566 -12.07 16.24 9.38
C ARG A 566 -12.20 16.11 7.86
N PRO A 567 -12.86 15.06 7.33
CA PRO A 567 -13.19 15.04 5.92
C PRO A 567 -14.21 16.15 5.58
N PHE A 568 -14.22 16.61 4.33
CA PHE A 568 -15.30 17.48 3.85
C PHE A 568 -16.66 16.76 3.97
N SER A 569 -17.73 17.51 4.22
CA SER A 569 -19.08 16.95 4.37
C SER A 569 -19.89 17.02 3.09
N GLU A 570 -20.87 16.13 2.98
CA GLU A 570 -21.90 16.14 1.92
C GLU A 570 -23.27 16.24 2.59
N HIS A 571 -23.98 17.34 2.36
CA HIS A 571 -25.26 17.62 3.00
C HIS A 571 -26.27 18.11 1.94
N LEU A 572 -27.49 17.56 1.95
CA LEU A 572 -28.54 17.86 0.97
C LEU A 572 -28.10 17.68 -0.51
N GLY A 573 -27.18 16.75 -0.77
CA GLY A 573 -26.66 16.50 -2.11
C GLY A 573 -25.62 17.53 -2.61
N ILE A 574 -25.14 18.40 -1.73
CA ILE A 574 -24.10 19.40 -2.01
C ILE A 574 -22.88 19.10 -1.13
N ALA A 575 -21.69 19.13 -1.74
CA ALA A 575 -20.43 18.89 -1.05
C ALA A 575 -19.77 20.20 -0.60
N GLU A 576 -19.18 20.20 0.60
CA GLU A 576 -18.26 21.23 1.07
C GLU A 576 -16.94 21.13 0.28
N LEU A 577 -16.41 22.26 -0.21
CA LEU A 577 -15.13 22.24 -0.92
C LEU A 577 -13.95 22.02 0.04
N PRO A 578 -13.12 20.98 -0.16
CA PRO A 578 -11.95 20.74 0.67
C PRO A 578 -10.86 21.79 0.41
N GLN A 579 -10.02 22.04 1.41
CA GLN A 579 -8.88 22.97 1.31
C GLN A 579 -7.54 22.26 1.12
N TYR A 580 -7.46 21.00 1.52
CA TYR A 580 -6.28 20.16 1.38
C TYR A 580 -6.66 18.77 0.88
N ARG A 581 -5.70 18.07 0.27
CA ARG A 581 -5.77 16.65 -0.04
C ARG A 581 -4.55 15.93 0.52
N ILE A 582 -4.77 14.74 1.10
CA ILE A 582 -3.70 13.88 1.64
C ILE A 582 -3.65 12.59 0.81
N LEU A 583 -2.56 12.40 0.06
CA LEU A 583 -2.35 11.31 -0.88
C LEU A 583 -1.40 10.24 -0.31
N PRO A 584 -1.55 8.96 -0.66
CA PRO A 584 -0.57 7.93 -0.35
C PRO A 584 0.69 8.08 -1.23
N ASP A 585 1.64 7.15 -1.11
CA ASP A 585 2.84 7.09 -1.94
C ASP A 585 2.55 7.09 -3.46
N HIS A 586 3.55 7.45 -4.26
CA HIS A 586 3.39 7.64 -5.72
C HIS A 586 2.75 6.44 -6.41
N LYS A 587 3.23 5.22 -6.09
CA LYS A 587 2.73 3.98 -6.69
C LYS A 587 1.27 3.73 -6.34
N GLN A 588 0.90 3.91 -5.07
CA GLN A 588 -0.47 3.71 -4.61
C GLN A 588 -1.43 4.77 -5.18
N THR A 589 -0.99 6.02 -5.31
CA THR A 589 -1.78 7.11 -5.91
C THR A 589 -2.09 6.82 -7.37
N ALA A 590 -1.07 6.42 -8.14
CA ALA A 590 -1.18 6.11 -9.57
C ALA A 590 -2.12 4.92 -9.85
N ALA A 591 -1.98 3.85 -9.05
CA ALA A 591 -2.65 2.58 -9.30
C ALA A 591 -4.04 2.45 -8.67
N SER A 592 -4.36 3.26 -7.67
CA SER A 592 -5.59 3.17 -6.88
C SER A 592 -6.34 4.49 -6.80
N SER A 593 -5.82 5.49 -6.07
CA SER A 593 -6.58 6.70 -5.73
C SER A 593 -7.12 7.43 -6.94
N ASN A 594 -6.27 7.73 -7.93
CA ASN A 594 -6.66 8.55 -9.07
C ASN A 594 -7.67 7.85 -10.00
N LEU A 595 -7.59 6.52 -10.06
CA LEU A 595 -8.49 5.71 -10.87
C LEU A 595 -9.84 5.52 -10.18
N TRP A 596 -9.83 5.18 -8.89
CA TRP A 596 -11.03 4.88 -8.13
C TRP A 596 -11.89 6.11 -7.83
N GLN A 597 -11.26 7.27 -7.61
CA GLN A 597 -11.94 8.51 -7.25
C GLN A 597 -12.21 9.43 -8.46
N SER A 598 -12.08 8.89 -9.67
CA SER A 598 -12.17 9.65 -10.92
C SER A 598 -13.55 10.30 -11.15
N SER A 599 -13.56 11.41 -11.88
CA SER A 599 -14.78 12.14 -12.24
C SER A 599 -15.73 11.28 -13.10
N SER A 600 -15.18 10.50 -14.03
CA SER A 600 -15.94 9.59 -14.91
C SER A 600 -16.65 8.44 -14.18
N THR A 601 -16.24 8.13 -12.94
CA THR A 601 -16.87 7.10 -12.09
C THR A 601 -17.70 7.69 -10.95
N GLY A 602 -17.80 9.02 -10.87
CA GLY A 602 -18.60 9.74 -9.86
C GLY A 602 -17.90 9.94 -8.53
N GLY A 603 -16.56 9.83 -8.48
CA GLY A 603 -15.77 10.16 -7.30
C GLY A 603 -15.67 11.68 -7.04
N PRO A 604 -15.05 12.08 -5.92
CA PRO A 604 -14.94 13.49 -5.53
C PRO A 604 -14.28 14.41 -6.57
N PHE A 605 -13.50 13.84 -7.49
CA PHE A 605 -12.88 14.59 -8.59
C PHE A 605 -13.89 15.25 -9.53
N LEU A 606 -15.14 14.78 -9.53
CA LEU A 606 -16.22 15.38 -10.31
C LEU A 606 -16.36 16.89 -10.08
N PHE A 607 -16.19 17.36 -8.83
CA PHE A 607 -16.28 18.78 -8.50
C PHE A 607 -14.94 19.39 -8.09
N THR A 608 -14.02 18.63 -7.49
CA THR A 608 -12.73 19.20 -7.07
C THR A 608 -11.84 19.57 -8.26
N GLN A 609 -11.85 18.82 -9.36
CA GLN A 609 -11.08 19.18 -10.55
C GLN A 609 -11.68 20.34 -11.34
N ALA A 610 -13.00 20.52 -11.27
CA ALA A 610 -13.70 21.57 -12.01
C ALA A 610 -13.70 22.93 -11.29
N LEU A 611 -13.59 22.94 -9.96
CA LEU A 611 -13.72 24.15 -9.13
C LEU A 611 -12.43 24.57 -8.42
N LEU A 612 -11.47 23.66 -8.28
CA LEU A 612 -10.24 23.88 -7.53
C LEU A 612 -9.00 23.68 -8.41
N ARG A 613 -7.99 24.51 -8.17
CA ARG A 613 -6.61 24.30 -8.63
C ARG A 613 -5.79 23.73 -7.49
N THR A 614 -4.92 22.78 -7.79
CA THR A 614 -4.04 22.13 -6.82
C THR A 614 -2.61 22.68 -6.85
N SER A 615 -1.93 22.66 -5.71
CA SER A 615 -0.51 22.93 -5.52
C SER A 615 0.09 21.93 -4.53
N THR A 616 1.34 21.52 -4.71
CA THR A 616 1.98 20.54 -3.82
C THR A 616 2.69 21.23 -2.65
N ILE A 617 2.55 20.70 -1.44
CA ILE A 617 3.33 21.12 -0.26
C ILE A 617 4.50 20.16 -0.05
N ALA A 618 5.69 20.69 0.20
CA ALA A 618 6.84 19.88 0.55
C ALA A 618 6.67 19.27 1.95
N THR A 619 6.68 17.94 2.02
CA THR A 619 6.50 17.20 3.28
C THR A 619 7.54 16.10 3.45
N TYR A 620 7.82 15.77 4.70
CA TYR A 620 8.87 14.85 5.11
C TYR A 620 8.40 14.03 6.32
N LEU A 621 8.78 12.76 6.40
CA LEU A 621 8.51 11.96 7.58
C LEU A 621 9.63 12.16 8.61
N ARG A 622 9.28 12.60 9.83
CA ARG A 622 10.24 12.94 10.89
C ARG A 622 11.21 11.78 11.14
N GLY A 623 12.49 12.02 10.85
CA GLY A 623 13.59 11.08 11.10
C GLY A 623 13.74 9.96 10.05
N ASP A 624 12.74 9.72 9.20
CA ASP A 624 12.77 8.70 8.14
C ASP A 624 12.87 9.36 6.76
N TRP A 625 14.05 9.88 6.44
CA TRP A 625 14.28 10.68 5.23
C TRP A 625 14.28 9.88 3.93
N TYR A 626 14.31 8.55 4.00
CA TYR A 626 14.24 7.64 2.85
C TYR A 626 12.82 7.19 2.51
N ARG A 627 11.82 7.58 3.30
CA ARG A 627 10.44 7.12 3.10
C ARG A 627 9.67 8.06 2.17
N ASP A 628 9.16 7.51 1.07
CA ASP A 628 7.98 8.06 0.41
C ASP A 628 6.74 7.64 1.22
N TRP A 629 6.21 8.59 1.98
CA TRP A 629 4.99 8.37 2.74
C TRP A 629 3.75 8.77 1.95
N GLY A 630 3.89 9.52 0.86
CA GLY A 630 2.82 10.23 0.20
C GLY A 630 3.04 11.73 0.17
N SER A 631 1.97 12.48 -0.09
CA SER A 631 2.06 13.92 -0.32
C SER A 631 0.83 14.67 0.18
N VAL A 632 0.99 15.99 0.31
CA VAL A 632 -0.10 16.91 0.66
C VAL A 632 -0.23 17.93 -0.45
N GLU A 633 -1.46 18.10 -0.91
CA GLU A 633 -1.83 19.13 -1.87
C GLU A 633 -2.71 20.18 -1.20
N GLN A 634 -2.51 21.45 -1.56
CA GLN A 634 -3.36 22.56 -1.20
C GLN A 634 -4.30 22.89 -2.36
N TYR A 635 -5.56 23.13 -2.04
CA TYR A 635 -6.56 23.58 -3.01
C TYR A 635 -6.77 25.09 -2.95
N HIS A 636 -6.85 25.69 -4.14
CA HIS A 636 -7.22 27.07 -4.35
C HIS A 636 -8.47 27.12 -5.22
N ARG A 637 -9.50 27.89 -4.81
CA ARG A 637 -10.69 28.07 -5.65
C ARG A 637 -10.29 28.77 -6.96
N LEU A 638 -10.84 28.29 -8.08
CA LEU A 638 -10.65 28.94 -9.37
C LEU A 638 -11.33 30.31 -9.42
N VAL A 639 -12.53 30.39 -8.82
CA VAL A 639 -13.26 31.65 -8.61
C VAL A 639 -13.28 31.95 -7.11
N PRO A 640 -12.76 33.11 -6.66
CA PRO A 640 -12.79 33.52 -5.26
C PRO A 640 -14.21 33.55 -4.67
N ALA A 641 -14.32 33.23 -3.37
CA ALA A 641 -15.60 33.08 -2.67
C ALA A 641 -16.38 34.40 -2.51
N ASP A 642 -15.71 35.55 -2.56
CA ASP A 642 -16.31 36.88 -2.56
C ASP A 642 -17.10 37.17 -3.85
N GLN A 643 -16.74 36.54 -4.97
CA GLN A 643 -17.45 36.66 -6.24
C GLN A 643 -18.45 35.52 -6.46
N ALA A 644 -18.11 34.31 -5.98
CA ALA A 644 -18.96 33.13 -6.06
C ALA A 644 -19.10 32.49 -4.66
N PRO A 645 -19.98 33.03 -3.80
CA PRO A 645 -20.22 32.48 -2.48
C PRO A 645 -20.99 31.16 -2.55
N ASP A 646 -21.01 30.44 -1.44
CA ASP A 646 -21.77 29.21 -1.30
C ASP A 646 -23.29 29.51 -1.42
N ALA A 647 -24.04 28.64 -2.09
CA ALA A 647 -25.45 28.87 -2.37
C ALA A 647 -26.33 28.72 -1.10
N VAL A 648 -27.35 29.57 -0.98
CA VAL A 648 -28.42 29.39 0.01
C VAL A 648 -29.40 28.35 -0.52
N VAL A 649 -29.51 27.22 0.18
CA VAL A 649 -30.33 26.07 -0.25
C VAL A 649 -31.70 26.15 0.41
N GLU A 650 -32.75 26.09 -0.40
CA GLU A 650 -34.13 25.88 0.10
C GLU A 650 -34.37 24.38 0.33
N GLU A 651 -34.83 24.03 1.53
CA GLU A 651 -35.16 22.66 1.90
C GLU A 651 -36.67 22.49 2.06
N GLY A 652 -37.19 21.35 1.61
CA GLY A 652 -38.59 20.98 1.76
C GLY A 652 -38.76 19.48 1.94
N VAL A 653 -39.97 19.05 2.28
CA VAL A 653 -40.30 17.65 2.52
C VAL A 653 -41.50 17.22 1.68
N ILE A 654 -41.40 16.03 1.10
CA ILE A 654 -42.49 15.39 0.34
C ILE A 654 -42.66 13.94 0.80
N THR A 655 -43.85 13.39 0.57
CA THR A 655 -44.12 11.96 0.80
C THR A 655 -44.25 11.24 -0.53
N VAL A 656 -43.46 10.19 -0.73
CA VAL A 656 -43.46 9.38 -1.96
C VAL A 656 -43.65 7.89 -1.63
N PRO A 657 -44.31 7.11 -2.49
CA PRO A 657 -44.42 5.67 -2.29
C PRO A 657 -43.08 4.96 -2.56
N GLY A 658 -42.87 3.79 -1.95
CA GLY A 658 -41.60 3.06 -2.03
C GLY A 658 -41.23 2.45 -3.39
N TRP A 659 -42.09 2.59 -4.40
CA TRP A 659 -41.90 2.11 -5.77
C TRP A 659 -41.76 3.26 -6.80
N GLY A 660 -41.99 4.52 -6.39
CA GLY A 660 -41.85 5.66 -7.29
C GLY A 660 -40.39 5.90 -7.68
N ARG A 661 -40.11 6.10 -8.97
CA ARG A 661 -38.77 6.39 -9.49
C ARG A 661 -38.82 7.49 -10.57
N PRO A 662 -38.46 8.75 -10.25
CA PRO A 662 -38.54 9.88 -11.18
C PRO A 662 -37.34 9.90 -12.14
N GLY A 663 -37.21 8.85 -12.97
CA GLY A 663 -36.11 8.70 -13.93
C GLY A 663 -34.81 8.13 -13.36
N PRO A 664 -33.83 7.80 -14.22
CA PRO A 664 -32.50 7.33 -13.83
C PRO A 664 -31.55 8.45 -13.43
N ILE A 665 -30.60 8.16 -12.54
CA ILE A 665 -29.41 9.01 -12.34
C ILE A 665 -28.49 8.88 -13.56
N ARG A 666 -27.88 10.00 -13.97
CA ARG A 666 -26.84 10.04 -15.01
C ARG A 666 -25.53 9.44 -14.47
N ALA A 667 -25.44 8.12 -14.49
CA ALA A 667 -24.27 7.33 -14.08
C ALA A 667 -23.58 6.72 -15.31
N LEU A 668 -23.10 7.61 -16.18
CA LEU A 668 -22.35 7.31 -17.41
C LEU A 668 -21.22 8.35 -17.52
N PRO A 669 -20.04 7.96 -18.05
CA PRO A 669 -18.91 8.86 -18.19
C PRO A 669 -19.20 10.03 -19.14
#